data_AF-A0A8X7ZL38-F1
#
_entry.id   AF-A0A8X7ZL38-F1
#
_cell.length_a   1.000
_cell.length_b   1.000
_cell.length_c   1.000
_cell.angle_alpha   90.00
_cell.angle_beta   90.00
_cell.angle_gamma   90.00
#
_symmetry.space_group_name_H-M   'P 1'
#
loop_
_entity.id
_entity.type
_entity.pdbx_description
1 polymer ?
#
loop_
_entity_poly.entity_id
_entity_poly.type
_entity_poly.pdbx_seq_one_letter_code
_entity_poly.pdbx_strand_id
1 'polypeptide(L)'
;MITADQPFATPPNFIVSCFCFLLLLSCFCSSQKTCPNCGSIQVPYPLSTKSTCGDPNYHLRCDSHSQKLYFDAMNGSSYLVLRIMASFQRMVVQPSPWVPASSACVTQDMVVSEGLRLNQTLPFNLTFSNTIFLYNCSPRLLLAPLNCTPSSLCHRYLESSGHVDKNRALKCAGSPDLRPCCTFVAGGMPSAYRIRLHDSGCKAFRSILNLDPEKPASQWEEGVEIQWASPPEPICNSKLDCSGPSKCLPAGRSGLSRCLCNRGYYWDHVRGTCFRNKHKSKAAGLLGLEVSVGVICFISFGAIIVLITVRKSSKRFNQAKLDKAREDMLKSSDSGKNARMFQLKEVKKATNGFSQDRILGSGGFGEVYKGELQDGTAVAVKSAKVGNLKSTQQVLNEVGILSQVNHKNLVRLLGCCVEGEQPLMIYEYISNGTLYDHLHGNCSSTSLGWRERLRIAWQTAEALAYLHSGTYTPIYHRDVKSTNILLDDEFNAKVSDFGLSRLARPGLSHVSTCAQGTLGYLDPEYYRNYQLTDKSDVYSYGVVLLELLTSQKAIDFSRDQDDVNLAIYVSQAAKKGAIMEVVDQRLIGTEPSSNVLNSVHLFSELAFACLREKKADRPSMREVAQQLERMVKIEQEEISQGSEL
;
A
#
# COMPACT_ATOMS: atom_id res chain seq x y z
N MET A 1 15.43 3.58 82.76
CA MET A 1 14.11 3.11 82.29
C MET A 1 14.39 1.87 81.44
N ILE A 2 14.38 0.66 82.02
CA ILE A 2 13.17 -0.15 82.35
C ILE A 2 12.65 -0.77 81.02
N THR A 3 13.30 -1.85 80.53
CA THR A 3 12.93 -3.32 80.63
C THR A 3 11.87 -3.75 79.60
N ALA A 4 11.89 -4.94 78.97
CA ALA A 4 12.42 -6.24 79.43
C ALA A 4 12.89 -7.21 78.28
N ASP A 5 13.91 -8.03 78.58
CA ASP A 5 14.01 -9.53 78.52
C ASP A 5 13.14 -10.34 77.52
N GLN A 6 13.70 -11.14 76.57
CA GLN A 6 14.31 -12.52 76.67
C GLN A 6 13.26 -13.68 76.65
N PRO A 7 13.57 -15.00 76.39
CA PRO A 7 14.80 -15.71 75.93
C PRO A 7 14.58 -16.84 74.84
N PHE A 8 15.62 -17.67 74.58
CA PHE A 8 15.64 -19.04 73.95
C PHE A 8 15.57 -19.19 72.40
N ALA A 9 16.22 -20.15 71.70
CA ALA A 9 17.20 -21.22 72.04
C ALA A 9 18.11 -21.61 70.82
N THR A 10 18.93 -22.66 70.97
CA THR A 10 20.17 -23.01 70.23
C THR A 10 20.06 -23.98 69.01
N PRO A 11 21.12 -24.12 68.16
CA PRO A 11 21.21 -24.91 66.88
C PRO A 11 21.64 -26.40 67.13
N PRO A 12 21.98 -27.32 66.16
CA PRO A 12 22.49 -27.11 64.76
C PRO A 12 22.22 -28.20 63.64
N ASN A 13 22.89 -28.01 62.48
CA ASN A 13 23.31 -28.98 61.42
C ASN A 13 22.28 -29.82 60.63
N PHE A 14 22.34 -29.79 59.28
CA PHE A 14 23.03 -30.82 58.45
C PHE A 14 22.85 -30.59 56.92
N ILE A 15 23.92 -30.74 56.13
CA ILE A 15 23.95 -30.78 54.63
C ILE A 15 23.54 -29.43 53.97
N VAL A 16 24.29 -28.74 53.10
CA VAL A 16 25.08 -29.18 51.93
C VAL A 16 26.37 -28.34 51.80
N SER A 17 27.53 -29.01 51.70
CA SER A 17 28.68 -28.45 50.99
C SER A 17 29.48 -29.58 50.35
N CYS A 18 29.14 -29.88 49.10
CA CYS A 18 29.97 -30.53 48.09
C CYS A 18 29.17 -30.54 46.79
N PHE A 19 29.68 -29.93 45.73
CA PHE A 19 30.13 -30.66 44.54
C PHE A 19 30.76 -29.67 43.56
N CYS A 20 32.09 -29.62 43.59
CA CYS A 20 32.86 -29.18 42.44
C CYS A 20 32.79 -30.24 41.34
N PHE A 21 32.95 -29.80 40.09
CA PHE A 21 33.24 -30.62 38.90
C PHE A 21 32.24 -31.72 38.51
N LEU A 22 31.50 -31.49 37.43
CA LEU A 22 31.39 -32.43 36.29
C LEU A 22 30.65 -31.77 35.11
N LEU A 23 31.02 -32.17 33.87
CA LEU A 23 30.35 -31.86 32.58
C LEU A 23 30.40 -30.36 32.17
N LEU A 24 31.22 -29.90 31.22
CA LEU A 24 31.67 -30.48 29.94
C LEU A 24 30.52 -31.01 29.07
N LEU A 25 30.42 -30.49 27.85
CA LEU A 25 29.51 -30.90 26.76
C LEU A 25 28.01 -30.54 26.92
N SER A 26 27.69 -29.25 26.85
CA SER A 26 26.43 -28.82 26.21
C SER A 26 26.74 -28.12 24.89
N CYS A 27 26.52 -28.81 23.77
CA CYS A 27 26.69 -28.23 22.44
C CYS A 27 25.69 -27.08 22.24
N PHE A 28 26.17 -25.83 22.31
CA PHE A 28 25.50 -24.71 21.66
C PHE A 28 25.45 -25.01 20.16
N CYS A 29 24.32 -25.52 19.67
CA CYS A 29 24.06 -25.63 18.25
C CYS A 29 23.91 -24.21 17.71
N SER A 30 25.03 -23.68 17.22
CA SER A 30 25.17 -22.24 16.99
C SER A 30 24.16 -21.74 15.96
N SER A 31 23.62 -20.56 16.26
CA SER A 31 22.63 -19.88 15.43
C SER A 31 23.15 -19.66 14.01
N GLN A 32 22.24 -19.66 13.04
CA GLN A 32 22.52 -19.65 11.61
C GLN A 32 23.20 -18.35 11.15
N LYS A 33 24.54 -18.32 11.23
CA LYS A 33 25.40 -17.15 10.94
C LYS A 33 24.88 -15.82 11.51
N THR A 34 24.11 -15.78 12.60
CA THR A 34 23.66 -14.49 13.16
C THR A 34 24.85 -13.71 13.67
N CYS A 35 24.95 -12.44 13.30
CA CYS A 35 26.04 -11.61 13.77
C CYS A 35 25.94 -11.31 15.27
N PRO A 36 27.08 -11.07 15.95
CA PRO A 36 27.04 -10.53 17.31
C PRO A 36 26.36 -9.17 17.32
N ASN A 37 25.78 -8.80 18.47
CA ASN A 37 25.19 -7.49 18.68
C ASN A 37 26.24 -6.38 18.45
N CYS A 38 25.79 -5.23 17.96
CA CYS A 38 26.58 -4.02 17.88
C CYS A 38 26.12 -3.07 18.98
N GLY A 39 26.89 -2.97 20.07
CA GLY A 39 26.43 -2.33 21.31
C GLY A 39 25.11 -2.95 21.80
N SER A 40 24.09 -2.10 21.97
CA SER A 40 22.74 -2.51 22.37
C SER A 40 21.86 -3.04 21.22
N ILE A 41 22.29 -2.91 19.97
CA ILE A 41 21.50 -3.30 18.79
C ILE A 41 21.78 -4.75 18.43
N GLN A 42 20.76 -5.60 18.51
CA GLN A 42 20.81 -6.97 17.99
C GLN A 42 20.84 -6.95 16.46
N VAL A 43 21.74 -7.73 15.86
CA VAL A 43 21.88 -7.85 14.40
C VAL A 43 21.31 -9.21 13.94
N PRO A 44 20.02 -9.28 13.56
CA PRO A 44 19.38 -10.50 13.10
C PRO A 44 19.85 -10.87 11.69
N TYR A 45 19.82 -12.17 11.36
CA TYR A 45 19.91 -12.62 9.97
C TYR A 45 18.77 -11.96 9.13
N PRO A 46 19.03 -11.50 7.89
CA PRO A 46 20.25 -11.67 7.08
C PRO A 46 21.34 -10.62 7.32
N LEU A 47 21.11 -9.61 8.15
CA LEU A 47 22.02 -8.47 8.29
C LEU A 47 23.42 -8.95 8.72
N SER A 48 24.44 -8.46 8.03
CA SER A 48 25.85 -8.84 8.20
C SER A 48 26.64 -7.69 8.81
N THR A 49 27.52 -7.94 9.78
CA THR A 49 28.55 -6.97 10.22
C THR A 49 29.99 -7.40 9.93
N LYS A 50 30.20 -8.65 9.50
CA LYS A 50 31.51 -9.23 9.16
C LYS A 50 31.31 -10.30 8.09
N SER A 51 32.31 -10.57 7.25
CA SER A 51 32.24 -11.63 6.21
C SER A 51 31.92 -13.03 6.73
N THR A 52 32.10 -13.29 8.03
CA THR A 52 31.82 -14.57 8.69
C THR A 52 30.39 -14.71 9.23
N CYS A 53 29.57 -13.65 9.21
CA CYS A 53 28.20 -13.66 9.74
C CYS A 53 27.23 -12.86 8.84
N GLY A 54 25.94 -13.22 8.89
CA GLY A 54 24.89 -12.70 8.00
C GLY A 54 25.04 -13.18 6.57
N ASP A 55 24.37 -12.48 5.66
CA ASP A 55 24.59 -12.53 4.21
C ASP A 55 25.33 -11.25 3.79
N PRO A 56 26.48 -11.34 3.08
CA PRO A 56 27.26 -10.17 2.68
C PRO A 56 26.51 -9.11 1.86
N ASN A 57 25.43 -9.48 1.16
CA ASN A 57 24.60 -8.51 0.42
C ASN A 57 23.81 -7.59 1.36
N TYR A 58 23.66 -7.97 2.64
CA TYR A 58 22.91 -7.26 3.66
C TYR A 58 23.85 -6.59 4.70
N HIS A 59 25.01 -6.12 4.25
CA HIS A 59 26.06 -5.59 5.12
C HIS A 59 25.68 -4.27 5.80
N LEU A 60 26.04 -4.16 7.09
CA LEU A 60 25.99 -2.99 7.96
C LEU A 60 27.33 -2.88 8.70
N ARG A 61 27.87 -1.68 8.85
CA ARG A 61 29.15 -1.49 9.56
C ARG A 61 28.91 -1.29 11.05
N CYS A 62 29.44 -2.19 11.87
CA CYS A 62 29.51 -1.99 13.32
C CYS A 62 30.84 -1.32 13.69
N ASP A 63 30.79 -0.12 14.26
CA ASP A 63 31.99 0.56 14.73
C ASP A 63 32.44 0.00 16.09
N SER A 64 33.67 -0.49 16.15
CA SER A 64 34.21 -1.20 17.33
C SER A 64 34.44 -0.31 18.56
N HIS A 65 34.64 0.99 18.36
CA HIS A 65 34.99 1.92 19.44
C HIS A 65 33.73 2.55 20.07
N SER A 66 32.85 3.09 19.23
CA SER A 66 31.60 3.72 19.67
C SER A 66 30.45 2.73 19.91
N GLN A 67 30.61 1.46 19.49
CA GLN A 67 29.59 0.41 19.58
C GLN A 67 28.28 0.79 18.87
N LYS A 68 28.38 1.59 17.80
CA LYS A 68 27.26 2.06 16.98
C LYS A 68 27.22 1.33 15.64
N LEU A 69 26.01 1.06 15.17
CA LEU A 69 25.73 0.37 13.91
C LEU A 69 25.37 1.39 12.82
N TYR A 70 26.01 1.27 11.66
CA TYR A 70 25.85 2.19 10.53
C TYR A 70 25.40 1.46 9.27
N PHE A 71 24.53 2.12 8.50
CA PHE A 71 24.21 1.76 7.13
C PHE A 71 25.03 2.64 6.18
N ASP A 72 25.92 2.02 5.41
CA ASP A 72 26.76 2.71 4.42
C ASP A 72 26.08 2.71 3.04
N ALA A 73 25.85 3.91 2.49
CA ALA A 73 25.23 4.12 1.20
C ALA A 73 26.27 4.10 0.06
N MET A 74 25.79 3.88 -1.17
CA MET A 74 26.65 3.69 -2.36
C MET A 74 27.48 4.93 -2.73
N ASN A 75 27.09 6.10 -2.21
CA ASN A 75 27.72 7.39 -2.42
C ASN A 75 28.62 7.84 -1.24
N GLY A 76 29.06 6.90 -0.39
CA GLY A 76 30.01 7.17 0.69
C GLY A 76 29.42 7.78 1.96
N SER A 77 28.12 8.10 1.99
CA SER A 77 27.44 8.56 3.20
C SER A 77 27.06 7.40 4.13
N SER A 78 27.18 7.64 5.44
CA SER A 78 26.96 6.65 6.49
C SER A 78 25.87 7.14 7.45
N TYR A 79 24.80 6.34 7.60
CA TYR A 79 23.63 6.70 8.40
C TYR A 79 23.57 5.82 9.65
N LEU A 80 23.41 6.43 10.83
CA LEU A 80 23.32 5.70 12.10
C LEU A 80 22.02 4.88 12.14
N VAL A 81 22.11 3.57 12.38
CA VAL A 81 20.93 2.72 12.57
C VAL A 81 20.35 2.97 13.95
N LEU A 82 19.12 3.51 14.00
CA LEU A 82 18.40 3.80 15.24
C LEU A 82 17.69 2.57 15.80
N ARG A 83 17.09 1.75 14.93
CA ARG A 83 16.44 0.49 15.31
C ARG A 83 16.30 -0.47 14.13
N ILE A 84 16.19 -1.76 14.46
CA ILE A 84 15.95 -2.86 13.52
C ILE A 84 14.63 -3.55 13.88
N MET A 85 13.73 -3.68 12.92
CA MET A 85 12.41 -4.30 13.03
C MET A 85 12.38 -5.60 12.21
N ALA A 86 13.11 -6.61 12.67
CA ALA A 86 13.38 -7.87 11.96
C ALA A 86 12.12 -8.54 11.37
N SER A 87 11.03 -8.56 12.15
CA SER A 87 9.74 -9.16 11.77
C SER A 87 9.04 -8.50 10.59
N PHE A 88 9.42 -7.27 10.26
CA PHE A 88 8.89 -6.50 9.13
C PHE A 88 9.94 -6.23 8.05
N GLN A 89 11.14 -6.80 8.20
CA GLN A 89 12.30 -6.60 7.32
C GLN A 89 12.62 -5.12 7.05
N ARG A 90 12.60 -4.33 8.14
CA ARG A 90 12.80 -2.87 8.13
C ARG A 90 13.79 -2.43 9.17
N MET A 91 14.52 -1.37 8.89
CA MET A 91 15.32 -0.61 9.86
C MET A 91 15.05 0.87 9.68
N VAL A 92 15.23 1.65 10.75
CA VAL A 92 15.20 3.10 10.68
C VAL A 92 16.60 3.62 10.91
N VAL A 93 17.07 4.46 9.99
CA VAL A 93 18.35 5.16 10.09
C VAL A 93 18.11 6.66 10.31
N GLN A 94 19.03 7.29 11.05
CA GLN A 94 18.98 8.71 11.33
C GLN A 94 19.35 9.51 10.06
N PRO A 95 18.58 10.53 9.66
CA PRO A 95 18.99 11.45 8.59
C PRO A 95 20.28 12.19 8.94
N SER A 96 21.03 12.63 7.92
CA SER A 96 22.26 13.40 8.11
C SER A 96 21.99 14.70 8.87
N PRO A 97 22.80 15.06 9.88
CA PRO A 97 22.56 16.26 10.67
C PRO A 97 22.73 17.54 9.82
N TRP A 98 22.16 18.63 10.32
CA TRP A 98 22.32 19.95 9.73
C TRP A 98 23.77 20.44 9.89
N VAL A 99 24.26 21.25 8.95
CA VAL A 99 25.56 21.92 9.06
C VAL A 99 25.43 23.06 10.09
N PRO A 100 26.13 23.01 11.26
CA PRO A 100 25.85 23.92 12.38
C PRO A 100 26.04 25.42 12.10
N ALA A 101 26.85 25.77 11.11
CA ALA A 101 27.16 27.16 10.75
C ALA A 101 26.32 27.71 9.58
N SER A 102 25.54 26.89 8.87
CA SER A 102 24.76 27.36 7.72
C SER A 102 23.38 27.87 8.15
N SER A 103 23.13 29.16 7.99
CA SER A 103 21.75 29.69 8.03
C SER A 103 20.85 29.01 6.99
N ALA A 104 21.42 28.73 5.81
CA ALA A 104 20.74 28.26 4.61
C ALA A 104 20.27 26.78 4.62
N CYS A 105 19.97 26.19 5.78
CA CYS A 105 19.42 24.84 5.94
C CYS A 105 20.02 23.79 4.98
N VAL A 106 21.30 23.48 5.18
CA VAL A 106 22.06 22.47 4.43
C VAL A 106 22.35 21.27 5.34
N THR A 107 22.23 20.05 4.83
CA THR A 107 22.58 18.80 5.55
C THR A 107 23.95 18.29 5.12
N GLN A 108 24.64 17.55 5.99
CA GLN A 108 26.01 17.09 5.71
C GLN A 108 26.12 16.25 4.42
N ASP A 109 25.11 15.45 4.10
CA ASP A 109 25.06 14.65 2.88
C ASP A 109 24.91 15.44 1.58
N MET A 110 24.53 16.73 1.63
CA MET A 110 24.65 17.61 0.45
C MET A 110 26.12 17.83 0.07
N VAL A 111 26.97 18.05 1.07
CA VAL A 111 28.41 18.36 0.88
C VAL A 111 29.21 17.09 0.60
N VAL A 112 28.80 15.95 1.17
CA VAL A 112 29.56 14.69 1.10
C VAL A 112 29.13 13.79 -0.07
N SER A 113 27.83 13.74 -0.41
CA SER A 113 27.30 12.64 -1.23
C SER A 113 26.09 12.96 -2.12
N GLU A 114 25.67 14.22 -2.20
CA GLU A 114 24.46 14.65 -2.95
C GLU A 114 23.17 13.92 -2.50
N GLY A 115 23.04 13.68 -1.19
CA GLY A 115 21.88 13.00 -0.58
C GLY A 115 22.10 11.49 -0.35
N LEU A 116 21.03 10.70 -0.39
CA LEU A 116 21.04 9.26 -0.10
C LEU A 116 20.92 8.44 -1.40
N ARG A 117 21.83 7.48 -1.62
CA ARG A 117 21.76 6.55 -2.77
C ARG A 117 21.99 5.10 -2.34
N LEU A 118 20.92 4.29 -2.42
CA LEU A 118 20.98 2.85 -2.24
C LEU A 118 21.56 2.19 -3.50
N ASN A 119 22.28 1.08 -3.32
CA ASN A 119 22.76 0.27 -4.43
C ASN A 119 21.63 -0.65 -4.93
N GLN A 120 21.24 -0.52 -6.19
CA GLN A 120 20.15 -1.28 -6.81
C GLN A 120 20.43 -2.79 -6.93
N THR A 121 21.71 -3.21 -6.91
CA THR A 121 22.07 -4.64 -6.91
C THR A 121 22.00 -5.26 -5.51
N LEU A 122 21.91 -4.44 -4.46
CA LEU A 122 21.75 -4.87 -3.08
C LEU A 122 20.26 -4.89 -2.69
N PRO A 123 19.87 -5.73 -1.72
CA PRO A 123 18.47 -6.03 -1.43
C PRO A 123 17.76 -4.94 -0.60
N PHE A 124 18.17 -3.67 -0.68
CA PHE A 124 17.64 -2.57 0.15
C PHE A 124 16.83 -1.56 -0.67
N ASN A 125 15.68 -1.12 -0.16
CA ASN A 125 14.82 -0.10 -0.77
C ASN A 125 14.24 0.85 0.28
N LEU A 126 13.88 2.08 -0.11
CA LEU A 126 13.10 2.99 0.75
C LEU A 126 11.66 2.51 0.87
N THR A 127 11.05 2.70 2.05
CA THR A 127 9.65 2.31 2.28
C THR A 127 8.68 3.45 2.01
N PHE A 128 7.40 3.08 1.83
CA PHE A 128 6.29 4.01 1.64
C PHE A 128 5.99 4.90 2.85
N SER A 129 6.52 4.61 4.04
CA SER A 129 6.28 5.42 5.25
C SER A 129 7.14 6.67 5.33
N ASN A 130 8.12 6.83 4.44
CA ASN A 130 9.00 7.99 4.41
C ASN A 130 8.33 9.19 3.73
N THR A 131 8.02 10.20 4.52
CA THR A 131 7.63 11.53 4.04
C THR A 131 8.88 12.38 3.90
N ILE A 132 9.39 12.52 2.67
CA ILE A 132 10.59 13.34 2.42
C ILE A 132 10.22 14.82 2.29
N PHE A 133 10.80 15.66 3.15
CA PHE A 133 10.80 17.11 3.03
C PHE A 133 12.13 17.56 2.43
N LEU A 134 12.10 18.44 1.43
CA LEU A 134 13.30 19.07 0.85
C LEU A 134 13.40 20.53 1.30
N TYR A 135 14.63 21.06 1.36
CA TYR A 135 14.91 22.44 1.78
C TYR A 135 15.99 23.10 0.93
N ASN A 136 16.01 24.44 0.94
CA ASN A 136 16.91 25.31 0.19
C ASN A 136 17.03 24.88 -1.28
N CYS A 137 15.91 24.99 -1.99
CA CYS A 137 15.75 24.55 -3.38
C CYS A 137 15.82 25.72 -4.37
N SER A 138 16.55 25.57 -5.46
CA SER A 138 16.59 26.54 -6.56
C SER A 138 15.25 26.63 -7.31
N PRO A 139 14.79 27.83 -7.72
CA PRO A 139 13.61 28.00 -8.58
C PRO A 139 13.71 27.31 -9.94
N ARG A 140 14.90 26.86 -10.37
CA ARG A 140 15.12 26.23 -11.69
C ARG A 140 14.73 24.74 -11.76
N LEU A 141 14.30 24.09 -10.66
CA LEU A 141 13.92 22.66 -10.63
C LEU A 141 12.41 22.39 -10.78
N LEU A 142 11.59 23.39 -11.05
CA LEU A 142 10.15 23.34 -10.83
C LEU A 142 9.38 22.54 -11.91
N LEU A 143 9.52 21.21 -11.89
CA LEU A 143 8.67 20.24 -12.59
C LEU A 143 7.48 19.74 -11.74
N ALA A 144 7.35 20.21 -10.49
CA ALA A 144 6.21 19.95 -9.61
C ALA A 144 5.99 21.14 -8.66
N PRO A 145 4.74 21.49 -8.30
CA PRO A 145 4.47 22.61 -7.41
C PRO A 145 4.88 22.29 -5.95
N LEU A 146 5.85 23.04 -5.43
CA LEU A 146 6.27 22.98 -4.03
C LEU A 146 5.31 23.81 -3.16
N ASN A 147 4.98 23.33 -1.95
CA ASN A 147 4.20 24.14 -1.02
C ASN A 147 5.13 25.01 -0.14
N CYS A 148 5.29 26.27 -0.56
CA CYS A 148 6.14 27.28 0.09
C CYS A 148 5.36 28.25 0.99
N THR A 149 4.09 28.00 1.31
CA THR A 149 3.31 28.89 2.18
C THR A 149 3.72 28.70 3.66
N PRO A 150 3.53 29.72 4.52
CA PRO A 150 3.71 29.56 5.98
C PRO A 150 2.84 28.45 6.61
N SER A 151 1.73 28.08 5.96
CA SER A 151 0.87 26.97 6.35
C SER A 151 1.38 25.58 5.92
N SER A 152 2.48 25.49 5.17
CA SER A 152 3.01 24.21 4.69
C SER A 152 3.60 23.35 5.82
N LEU A 153 3.56 22.02 5.62
CA LEU A 153 4.04 21.04 6.59
C LEU A 153 5.49 21.29 7.02
N CYS A 154 6.31 21.80 6.10
CA CYS A 154 7.74 21.99 6.32
C CYS A 154 8.04 23.28 7.09
N HIS A 155 7.18 24.30 6.96
CA HIS A 155 7.21 25.46 7.86
C HIS A 155 6.84 25.04 9.28
N ARG A 156 5.74 24.28 9.45
CA ARG A 156 5.31 23.73 10.75
C ARG A 156 6.40 22.88 11.42
N TYR A 157 7.06 21.99 10.66
CA TYR A 157 8.19 21.21 11.16
C TYR A 157 9.36 22.10 11.59
N LEU A 158 9.84 23.01 10.73
CA LEU A 158 10.99 23.87 11.04
C LEU A 158 10.77 24.69 12.32
N GLU A 159 9.58 25.30 12.47
CA GLU A 159 9.21 26.06 13.67
C GLU A 159 9.19 25.20 14.95
N SER A 160 8.74 23.95 14.86
CA SER A 160 8.71 23.01 15.99
C SER A 160 10.06 22.36 16.31
N SER A 161 10.93 22.21 15.31
CA SER A 161 12.21 21.50 15.41
C SER A 161 13.29 22.23 16.21
N GLY A 162 13.12 23.53 16.46
CA GLY A 162 14.13 24.38 17.10
C GLY A 162 15.35 24.69 16.23
N HIS A 163 15.41 24.21 14.97
CA HIS A 163 16.50 24.51 14.04
C HIS A 163 16.43 25.90 13.41
N VAL A 164 15.32 26.63 13.61
CA VAL A 164 15.09 27.96 13.05
C VAL A 164 14.58 28.90 14.16
N ASP A 165 15.14 30.11 14.19
CA ASP A 165 14.77 31.20 15.10
C ASP A 165 13.33 31.65 14.82
N LYS A 166 12.43 31.52 15.81
CA LYS A 166 11.00 31.88 15.66
C LYS A 166 10.77 33.37 15.39
N ASN A 167 11.71 34.23 15.78
CA ASN A 167 11.60 35.68 15.65
C ASN A 167 12.24 36.23 14.36
N ARG A 168 12.74 35.36 13.48
CA ARG A 168 13.30 35.73 12.18
C ARG A 168 12.68 34.88 11.07
N ALA A 169 12.36 35.51 9.94
CA ALA A 169 11.88 34.80 8.75
C ALA A 169 12.81 33.61 8.42
N LEU A 170 12.22 32.45 8.09
CA LEU A 170 12.88 31.15 8.20
C LEU A 170 14.21 31.13 7.43
N LYS A 171 15.32 31.18 8.18
CA LYS A 171 16.68 31.47 7.67
C LYS A 171 17.25 30.49 6.64
N CYS A 172 16.54 29.39 6.35
CA CYS A 172 16.88 28.40 5.32
C CYS A 172 17.20 28.96 3.94
N ALA A 173 16.90 30.24 3.70
CA ALA A 173 17.20 30.96 2.49
C ALA A 173 18.38 31.92 2.67
N GLY A 174 19.38 31.80 1.79
CA GLY A 174 20.47 32.79 1.65
C GLY A 174 20.06 34.09 0.94
N SER A 175 18.78 34.27 0.63
CA SER A 175 18.19 35.46 0.01
C SER A 175 16.76 35.66 0.55
N PRO A 176 16.30 36.89 0.81
CA PRO A 176 14.94 37.16 1.32
C PRO A 176 13.79 36.63 0.43
N ASP A 177 14.05 36.35 -0.85
CA ASP A 177 13.03 35.88 -1.80
C ASP A 177 12.80 34.36 -1.79
N LEU A 178 13.71 33.58 -1.21
CA LEU A 178 13.53 32.12 -1.07
C LEU A 178 12.75 31.82 0.21
N ARG A 179 11.67 31.04 0.10
CA ARG A 179 10.97 30.42 1.23
C ARG A 179 11.35 28.95 1.33
N PRO A 180 11.31 28.31 2.52
CA PRO A 180 11.53 26.87 2.65
C PRO A 180 10.36 26.09 1.99
N CYS A 181 10.51 25.91 0.69
CA CYS A 181 9.66 25.13 -0.18
C CYS A 181 10.00 23.64 -0.01
N CYS A 182 9.00 22.80 0.22
CA CYS A 182 9.17 21.36 0.14
C CYS A 182 8.20 20.73 -0.85
N THR A 183 8.68 19.66 -1.49
CA THR A 183 7.84 18.65 -2.10
C THR A 183 7.53 17.59 -1.05
N PHE A 184 6.70 16.64 -1.44
CA PHE A 184 6.29 15.54 -0.61
C PHE A 184 6.07 14.30 -1.50
N VAL A 185 6.54 13.13 -1.06
CA VAL A 185 6.31 11.85 -1.74
C VAL A 185 5.53 10.91 -0.81
N ALA A 186 4.26 10.67 -1.11
CA ALA A 186 3.46 9.63 -0.44
C ALA A 186 3.73 8.31 -1.13
N GLY A 187 4.21 7.33 -0.39
CA GLY A 187 4.38 6.02 -0.96
C GLY A 187 5.39 6.02 -2.09
N GLY A 188 6.66 6.27 -1.74
CA GLY A 188 7.75 5.74 -2.53
C GLY A 188 7.43 4.29 -2.90
N MET A 189 7.37 4.02 -4.21
CA MET A 189 7.22 2.68 -4.76
C MET A 189 8.28 1.77 -4.12
N PRO A 190 8.05 0.46 -3.92
CA PRO A 190 9.06 -0.44 -3.34
C PRO A 190 10.43 -0.51 -4.06
N SER A 191 10.57 0.20 -5.18
CA SER A 191 11.76 0.41 -6.01
C SER A 191 12.44 1.79 -5.80
N ALA A 192 12.03 2.60 -4.82
CA ALA A 192 12.65 3.90 -4.55
C ALA A 192 14.06 3.72 -3.93
N TYR A 193 15.09 3.99 -4.74
CA TYR A 193 16.50 3.75 -4.38
C TYR A 193 17.34 5.00 -4.06
N ARG A 194 16.78 6.22 -4.14
CA ARG A 194 17.55 7.46 -3.89
C ARG A 194 16.72 8.65 -3.44
N ILE A 195 17.35 9.54 -2.67
CA ILE A 195 16.93 10.92 -2.39
C ILE A 195 18.05 11.81 -2.92
N ARG A 196 17.75 12.67 -3.90
CA ARG A 196 18.74 13.54 -4.57
C ARG A 196 18.81 14.91 -3.91
N LEU A 197 20.02 15.36 -3.58
CA LEU A 197 20.37 16.76 -3.35
C LEU A 197 21.33 17.21 -4.47
N HIS A 198 21.44 18.51 -4.73
CA HIS A 198 22.43 19.07 -5.67
C HIS A 198 22.53 20.60 -5.48
N ASP A 199 23.63 21.22 -5.92
CA ASP A 199 23.85 22.66 -5.71
C ASP A 199 22.97 23.57 -6.56
N SER A 200 22.64 23.13 -7.78
CA SER A 200 21.55 23.72 -8.58
C SER A 200 20.16 23.26 -8.12
N GLY A 201 20.10 22.27 -7.21
CA GLY A 201 18.94 21.51 -6.76
C GLY A 201 18.32 21.99 -5.45
N CYS A 202 17.92 21.02 -4.61
CA CYS A 202 17.67 21.20 -3.18
C CYS A 202 18.92 20.80 -2.39
N LYS A 203 19.24 21.53 -1.32
CA LYS A 203 20.49 21.37 -0.55
C LYS A 203 20.33 20.68 0.81
N ALA A 204 19.13 20.23 1.15
CA ALA A 204 18.89 19.38 2.30
C ALA A 204 17.61 18.55 2.18
N PHE A 205 17.55 17.45 2.94
CA PHE A 205 16.30 16.73 3.19
C PHE A 205 16.09 16.34 4.66
N ARG A 206 14.82 16.15 5.01
CA ARG A 206 14.37 15.44 6.23
C ARG A 206 13.39 14.34 5.83
N SER A 207 13.24 13.34 6.68
CA SER A 207 12.29 12.24 6.48
C SER A 207 11.47 12.06 7.73
N ILE A 208 10.15 12.15 7.60
CA ILE A 208 9.19 11.92 8.68
C ILE A 208 8.51 10.58 8.46
N LEU A 209 8.51 9.72 9.48
CA LEU A 209 7.90 8.40 9.41
C LEU A 209 6.40 8.47 9.68
N ASN A 210 5.60 7.92 8.75
CA ASN A 210 4.14 7.82 8.85
C ASN A 210 3.48 9.17 9.19
N LEU A 211 3.86 10.23 8.49
CA LEU A 211 3.40 11.61 8.75
C LEU A 211 1.88 11.67 8.97
N ASP A 212 1.51 12.18 10.14
CA ASP A 212 0.14 12.45 10.55
C ASP A 212 -0.04 13.98 10.65
N PRO A 213 -0.62 14.63 9.62
CA PRO A 213 -0.65 16.09 9.52
C PRO A 213 -1.57 16.76 10.55
N GLU A 214 -2.44 15.97 11.19
CA GLU A 214 -3.35 16.36 12.28
C GLU A 214 -2.60 16.49 13.63
N LYS A 215 -1.45 15.84 13.79
CA LYS A 215 -0.62 15.95 14.99
C LYS A 215 0.27 17.20 14.96
N PRO A 216 0.58 17.79 16.12
CA PRO A 216 1.56 18.86 16.20
C PRO A 216 2.94 18.35 15.76
N ALA A 217 3.69 19.18 15.04
CA ALA A 217 4.93 18.76 14.38
C ALA A 217 6.05 18.35 15.36
N SER A 218 5.98 18.76 16.62
CA SER A 218 6.85 18.29 17.70
C SER A 218 6.64 16.81 18.08
N GLN A 219 5.56 16.18 17.61
CA GLN A 219 5.29 14.74 17.78
C GLN A 219 5.59 13.91 16.53
N TRP A 220 6.10 14.53 15.46
CA TRP A 220 6.45 13.82 14.23
C TRP A 220 7.75 13.04 14.41
N GLU A 221 7.74 11.76 14.06
CA GLU A 221 8.91 10.90 14.19
C GLU A 221 9.87 11.11 13.01
N GLU A 222 11.08 11.59 13.29
CA GLU A 222 12.13 11.72 12.27
C GLU A 222 12.89 10.40 12.07
N GLY A 223 13.08 10.00 10.81
CA GLY A 223 13.82 8.81 10.44
C GLY A 223 13.69 8.48 8.96
N VAL A 224 14.68 7.79 8.39
CA VAL A 224 14.57 7.13 7.08
C VAL A 224 14.38 5.64 7.32
N GLU A 225 13.19 5.11 7.00
CA GLU A 225 12.92 3.68 7.03
C GLU A 225 13.36 3.00 5.73
N ILE A 226 14.26 2.03 5.86
CA ILE A 226 14.77 1.20 4.77
C ILE A 226 14.24 -0.22 4.99
N GLN A 227 13.61 -0.79 3.96
CA GLN A 227 13.25 -2.22 3.94
C GLN A 227 14.32 -3.04 3.21
N TRP A 228 14.41 -4.32 3.54
CA TRP A 228 15.21 -5.27 2.78
C TRP A 228 14.39 -6.45 2.23
N ALA A 229 14.80 -6.98 1.08
CA ALA A 229 14.18 -8.14 0.46
C ALA A 229 14.38 -9.42 1.29
N SER A 230 13.45 -10.37 1.20
CA SER A 230 13.57 -11.64 1.92
C SER A 230 14.80 -12.44 1.47
N PRO A 231 15.70 -12.83 2.40
CA PRO A 231 16.90 -13.56 2.04
C PRO A 231 16.59 -15.01 1.64
N PRO A 232 17.26 -15.54 0.61
CA PRO A 232 17.30 -16.98 0.34
C PRO A 232 18.04 -17.73 1.46
N GLU A 233 18.02 -19.07 1.43
CA GLU A 233 18.84 -19.89 2.31
C GLU A 233 20.34 -19.55 2.13
N PRO A 234 21.16 -19.50 3.20
CA PRO A 234 22.55 -19.09 3.08
C PRO A 234 23.37 -20.07 2.23
N ILE A 235 24.39 -19.51 1.60
CA ILE A 235 25.37 -20.23 0.77
C ILE A 235 26.22 -21.15 1.65
N CYS A 236 26.50 -22.35 1.16
CA CYS A 236 27.32 -23.36 1.80
C CYS A 236 28.29 -24.00 0.81
N ASN A 237 29.46 -24.40 1.30
CA ASN A 237 30.45 -25.16 0.54
C ASN A 237 30.55 -26.61 1.05
N SER A 238 30.13 -26.84 2.31
CA SER A 238 30.21 -28.11 3.02
C SER A 238 28.96 -28.36 3.85
N LYS A 239 28.78 -29.60 4.30
CA LYS A 239 27.71 -29.98 5.23
C LYS A 239 27.80 -29.27 6.59
N LEU A 240 28.99 -28.80 6.99
CA LEU A 240 29.24 -28.13 8.27
C LEU A 240 28.78 -26.65 8.27
N ASP A 241 28.61 -26.04 7.10
CA ASP A 241 28.18 -24.64 6.98
C ASP A 241 26.68 -24.44 7.28
N CYS A 242 25.93 -25.54 7.37
CA CYS A 242 24.47 -25.55 7.50
C CYS A 242 24.03 -25.97 8.91
N SER A 243 23.24 -25.11 9.55
CA SER A 243 22.71 -25.32 10.89
C SER A 243 21.24 -25.77 10.88
N GLY A 244 20.81 -26.39 11.99
CA GLY A 244 19.43 -26.83 12.16
C GLY A 244 19.02 -27.94 11.19
N PRO A 245 17.73 -28.08 10.86
CA PRO A 245 17.20 -29.13 10.00
C PRO A 245 17.35 -28.76 8.52
N SER A 246 18.58 -28.49 8.08
CA SER A 246 18.95 -28.17 6.70
C SER A 246 20.07 -29.09 6.18
N LYS A 247 20.31 -29.07 4.86
CA LYS A 247 21.43 -29.76 4.19
C LYS A 247 22.03 -28.84 3.13
N CYS A 248 23.35 -28.87 2.99
CA CYS A 248 24.01 -28.22 1.87
C CYS A 248 23.68 -28.98 0.58
N LEU A 249 22.95 -28.33 -0.33
CA LEU A 249 22.48 -28.92 -1.59
C LEU A 249 22.59 -27.88 -2.73
N PRO A 250 22.81 -28.30 -3.98
CA PRO A 250 22.80 -27.40 -5.13
C PRO A 250 21.45 -26.68 -5.28
N ALA A 251 21.49 -25.36 -5.47
CA ALA A 251 20.31 -24.51 -5.58
C ALA A 251 20.23 -23.87 -6.98
N GLY A 252 19.36 -24.43 -7.83
CA GLY A 252 19.13 -23.94 -9.20
C GLY A 252 20.23 -24.34 -10.20
N ARG A 253 20.27 -23.65 -11.35
CA ARG A 253 21.18 -23.96 -12.47
C ARG A 253 22.58 -23.31 -12.36
N SER A 254 22.85 -22.53 -11.32
CA SER A 254 24.07 -21.70 -11.19
C SER A 254 25.25 -22.39 -10.49
N GLY A 255 25.14 -23.67 -10.15
CA GLY A 255 26.20 -24.43 -9.45
C GLY A 255 26.40 -24.05 -7.96
N LEU A 256 25.71 -23.02 -7.47
CA LEU A 256 25.79 -22.54 -6.10
C LEU A 256 25.04 -23.49 -5.14
N SER A 257 25.68 -23.91 -4.05
CA SER A 257 25.03 -24.71 -3.01
C SER A 257 24.50 -23.85 -1.86
N ARG A 258 23.33 -24.21 -1.32
CA ARG A 258 22.67 -23.52 -0.21
C ARG A 258 22.16 -24.50 0.85
N CYS A 259 21.92 -24.00 2.07
CA CYS A 259 21.40 -24.77 3.18
C CYS A 259 19.88 -25.00 3.09
N LEU A 260 19.45 -25.84 2.14
CA LEU A 260 18.04 -26.14 1.89
C LEU A 260 17.43 -26.96 3.03
N CYS A 261 16.17 -26.69 3.37
CA CYS A 261 15.50 -27.36 4.48
C CYS A 261 15.21 -28.84 4.23
N ASN A 262 15.32 -29.65 5.28
CA ASN A 262 14.92 -31.06 5.25
C ASN A 262 13.41 -31.20 5.03
N ARG A 263 12.99 -32.32 4.41
CA ARG A 263 11.58 -32.63 4.14
C ARG A 263 10.70 -32.46 5.40
N GLY A 264 9.65 -31.66 5.28
CA GLY A 264 8.74 -31.31 6.39
C GLY A 264 9.11 -30.04 7.17
N TYR A 265 10.20 -29.37 6.79
CA TYR A 265 10.60 -28.06 7.30
C TYR A 265 10.59 -27.05 6.14
N TYR A 266 10.33 -25.77 6.45
CA TYR A 266 10.37 -24.66 5.48
C TYR A 266 11.34 -23.57 5.96
N TRP A 267 11.80 -22.73 5.04
CA TRP A 267 12.71 -21.63 5.34
C TRP A 267 11.97 -20.47 6.03
N ASP A 268 12.29 -20.20 7.29
CA ASP A 268 11.82 -19.02 8.02
C ASP A 268 12.85 -17.89 7.83
N HIS A 269 12.60 -17.03 6.86
CA HIS A 269 13.45 -15.90 6.48
C HIS A 269 13.56 -14.79 7.55
N VAL A 270 12.69 -14.77 8.57
CA VAL A 270 12.76 -13.82 9.70
C VAL A 270 13.70 -14.35 10.78
N ARG A 271 13.67 -15.66 11.02
CA ARG A 271 14.59 -16.34 11.95
C ARG A 271 15.92 -16.73 11.31
N GLY A 272 15.99 -16.70 9.97
CA GLY A 272 17.11 -17.24 9.21
C GLY A 272 17.32 -18.73 9.47
N THR A 273 16.28 -19.53 9.65
CA THR A 273 16.44 -20.98 9.89
C THR A 273 15.28 -21.84 9.42
N CYS A 274 15.50 -23.15 9.28
CA CYS A 274 14.49 -24.10 8.83
C CYS A 274 13.52 -24.48 9.98
N PHE A 275 12.24 -24.17 9.82
CA PHE A 275 11.21 -24.37 10.84
C PHE A 275 10.20 -25.46 10.45
N ARG A 276 9.75 -26.25 11.44
CA ARG A 276 8.73 -27.30 11.23
C ARG A 276 7.34 -26.74 11.48
N ASN A 277 6.42 -26.96 10.55
CA ASN A 277 5.04 -26.59 10.78
C ASN A 277 4.44 -27.46 11.90
N LYS A 278 4.13 -26.85 13.06
CA LYS A 278 3.51 -27.52 14.22
C LYS A 278 2.10 -27.00 14.41
N HIS A 279 1.11 -27.90 14.36
CA HIS A 279 -0.16 -27.66 15.03
C HIS A 279 0.07 -27.34 16.52
N LYS A 280 -0.78 -26.48 17.08
CA LYS A 280 -0.63 -25.89 18.42
C LYS A 280 -0.32 -26.94 19.50
N SER A 281 0.87 -26.87 20.11
CA SER A 281 1.11 -27.36 21.47
C SER A 281 1.90 -26.33 22.28
N LYS A 282 1.79 -26.41 23.61
CA LYS A 282 2.22 -25.38 24.56
C LYS A 282 3.74 -25.35 24.81
N ALA A 283 4.16 -24.31 25.54
CA ALA A 283 5.54 -23.90 25.78
C ALA A 283 6.38 -24.84 26.68
N ALA A 284 7.69 -24.75 26.47
CA ALA A 284 8.80 -24.91 27.42
C ALA A 284 10.00 -24.18 26.78
N GLY A 285 10.97 -23.58 27.46
CA GLY A 285 11.23 -23.31 28.89
C GLY A 285 12.56 -22.52 28.93
N LEU A 286 12.74 -21.57 29.85
CA LEU A 286 13.77 -20.52 29.74
C LEU A 286 14.83 -20.62 30.85
N LEU A 287 16.11 -20.44 30.51
CA LEU A 287 17.25 -20.14 31.41
C LEU A 287 18.31 -19.37 30.57
N GLY A 288 19.00 -18.33 31.04
CA GLY A 288 18.84 -17.52 32.26
C GLY A 288 19.99 -16.51 32.38
N LEU A 289 19.78 -15.39 33.09
CA LEU A 289 20.69 -14.82 34.09
C LEU A 289 20.04 -13.60 34.78
N GLU A 290 20.55 -13.25 35.97
CA GLU A 290 19.72 -12.66 37.02
C GLU A 290 19.62 -11.13 37.02
N VAL A 291 18.38 -10.65 36.98
CA VAL A 291 17.91 -9.57 37.86
C VAL A 291 16.74 -10.18 38.63
N SER A 292 16.63 -9.87 39.93
CA SER A 292 15.73 -10.52 40.90
C SER A 292 14.45 -11.10 40.26
N VAL A 293 14.42 -12.44 40.14
CA VAL A 293 13.50 -13.17 39.25
C VAL A 293 12.05 -12.74 39.44
N GLY A 294 11.62 -12.46 40.68
CA GLY A 294 10.29 -11.93 40.98
C GLY A 294 9.92 -10.65 40.22
N VAL A 295 10.83 -9.68 40.08
CA VAL A 295 10.54 -8.37 39.45
C VAL A 295 10.49 -8.49 37.93
N ILE A 296 11.46 -9.16 37.30
CA ILE A 296 11.41 -9.39 35.84
C ILE A 296 10.24 -10.32 35.49
N CYS A 297 9.95 -11.36 36.30
CA CYS A 297 8.76 -12.18 36.07
C CYS A 297 7.47 -11.37 36.25
N PHE A 298 7.34 -10.50 37.25
CA PHE A 298 6.14 -9.64 37.38
C PHE A 298 5.99 -8.65 36.22
N ILE A 299 7.06 -7.97 35.80
CA ILE A 299 7.00 -6.99 34.72
C ILE A 299 6.82 -7.67 33.37
N SER A 300 7.50 -8.80 33.11
CA SER A 300 7.32 -9.56 31.87
C SER A 300 5.98 -10.29 31.82
N PHE A 301 5.49 -10.86 32.93
CA PHE A 301 4.15 -11.45 33.01
C PHE A 301 3.07 -10.37 32.89
N GLY A 302 3.26 -9.21 33.52
CA GLY A 302 2.41 -8.03 33.37
C GLY A 302 2.40 -7.50 31.93
N ALA A 303 3.57 -7.36 31.29
CA ALA A 303 3.69 -6.94 29.91
C ALA A 303 3.16 -7.99 28.92
N ILE A 304 3.36 -9.28 29.17
CA ILE A 304 2.78 -10.37 28.37
C ILE A 304 1.27 -10.41 28.58
N ILE A 305 0.76 -10.21 29.79
CA ILE A 305 -0.68 -10.06 30.05
C ILE A 305 -1.21 -8.84 29.31
N VAL A 306 -0.59 -7.66 29.43
CA VAL A 306 -0.99 -6.44 28.71
C VAL A 306 -0.93 -6.64 27.19
N LEU A 307 0.08 -7.31 26.66
CA LEU A 307 0.23 -7.54 25.22
C LEU A 307 -0.73 -8.64 24.73
N ILE A 308 -1.04 -9.64 25.56
CA ILE A 308 -2.10 -10.62 25.31
C ILE A 308 -3.49 -10.00 25.48
N THR A 309 -3.73 -9.09 26.43
CA THR A 309 -5.01 -8.41 26.62
C THR A 309 -5.21 -7.30 25.60
N VAL A 310 -4.16 -6.65 25.10
CA VAL A 310 -4.20 -5.71 23.96
C VAL A 310 -4.34 -6.46 22.64
N ARG A 311 -3.67 -7.61 22.43
CA ARG A 311 -3.93 -8.46 21.24
C ARG A 311 -5.29 -9.14 21.31
N LYS A 312 -5.74 -9.61 22.49
CA LYS A 312 -7.10 -10.12 22.69
C LYS A 312 -8.13 -9.00 22.63
N SER A 313 -7.87 -7.78 23.12
CA SER A 313 -8.83 -6.67 23.05
C SER A 313 -8.89 -6.12 21.64
N SER A 314 -7.77 -5.95 20.93
CA SER A 314 -7.76 -5.58 19.51
C SER A 314 -8.45 -6.65 18.65
N LYS A 315 -8.18 -7.94 18.88
CA LYS A 315 -8.90 -9.02 18.19
C LYS A 315 -10.38 -9.07 18.58
N ARG A 316 -10.73 -8.96 19.86
CA ARG A 316 -12.12 -8.88 20.36
C ARG A 316 -12.82 -7.59 19.94
N PHE A 317 -12.11 -6.50 19.67
CA PHE A 317 -12.66 -5.21 19.24
C PHE A 317 -12.92 -5.23 17.74
N ASN A 318 -11.99 -5.77 16.94
CA ASN A 318 -12.24 -6.04 15.53
C ASN A 318 -13.35 -7.08 15.34
N GLN A 319 -13.38 -8.12 16.20
CA GLN A 319 -14.42 -9.13 16.19
C GLN A 319 -15.75 -8.57 16.71
N ALA A 320 -15.79 -7.80 17.80
CA ALA A 320 -16.99 -7.10 18.26
C ALA A 320 -17.46 -5.99 17.29
N LYS A 321 -16.56 -5.39 16.49
CA LYS A 321 -16.92 -4.47 15.40
C LYS A 321 -17.53 -5.23 14.21
N LEU A 322 -17.06 -6.46 13.95
CA LEU A 322 -17.66 -7.38 12.98
C LEU A 322 -19.00 -7.94 13.48
N ASP A 323 -19.10 -8.29 14.77
CA ASP A 323 -20.33 -8.76 15.43
C ASP A 323 -21.36 -7.62 15.57
N LYS A 324 -20.91 -6.38 15.81
CA LYS A 324 -21.77 -5.19 15.74
C LYS A 324 -22.22 -4.91 14.31
N ALA A 325 -21.33 -4.95 13.32
CA ALA A 325 -21.73 -4.82 11.91
C ALA A 325 -22.70 -5.94 11.50
N ARG A 326 -22.52 -7.16 12.03
CA ARG A 326 -23.45 -8.28 11.89
C ARG A 326 -24.80 -7.99 12.55
N GLU A 327 -24.84 -7.45 13.77
CA GLU A 327 -26.09 -7.00 14.41
C GLU A 327 -26.78 -5.89 13.63
N ASP A 328 -26.03 -4.89 13.16
CA ASP A 328 -26.56 -3.76 12.41
C ASP A 328 -27.11 -4.23 11.04
N MET A 329 -26.45 -5.18 10.37
CA MET A 329 -26.96 -5.86 9.17
C MET A 329 -28.20 -6.72 9.44
N LEU A 330 -28.23 -7.47 10.54
CA LEU A 330 -29.38 -8.28 10.95
C LEU A 330 -30.60 -7.39 11.24
N LYS A 331 -30.39 -6.22 11.87
CA LYS A 331 -31.44 -5.21 12.11
C LYS A 331 -31.91 -4.55 10.81
N SER A 332 -31.01 -4.27 9.84
CA SER A 332 -31.42 -3.74 8.53
C SER A 332 -32.18 -4.74 7.66
N SER A 333 -32.03 -6.06 7.91
CA SER A 333 -32.80 -7.10 7.21
C SER A 333 -34.32 -6.97 7.45
N ASP A 334 -34.72 -6.44 8.60
CA ASP A 334 -36.12 -6.22 8.99
C ASP A 334 -36.73 -4.97 8.31
N SER A 335 -35.89 -4.15 7.65
CA SER A 335 -36.26 -2.91 6.95
C SER A 335 -36.38 -3.08 5.42
N GLY A 336 -36.27 -4.30 4.90
CA GLY A 336 -36.76 -4.65 3.57
C GLY A 336 -35.83 -4.46 2.36
N LYS A 337 -34.51 -4.23 2.51
CA LYS A 337 -33.55 -4.27 1.36
C LYS A 337 -32.15 -4.87 1.63
N ASN A 338 -31.86 -5.92 0.87
CA ASN A 338 -30.67 -6.09 0.00
C ASN A 338 -29.26 -6.48 0.54
N ALA A 339 -29.10 -7.10 1.72
CA ALA A 339 -27.89 -7.91 1.97
C ALA A 339 -28.15 -9.08 2.93
N ARG A 340 -27.94 -10.33 2.46
CA ARG A 340 -28.13 -11.56 3.26
C ARG A 340 -26.85 -12.02 3.96
N MET A 341 -26.96 -12.57 5.16
CA MET A 341 -25.86 -13.34 5.78
C MET A 341 -25.89 -14.77 5.25
N PHE A 342 -24.84 -15.19 4.54
CA PHE A 342 -24.68 -16.54 3.98
C PHE A 342 -23.89 -17.44 4.94
N GLN A 343 -24.24 -18.73 4.97
CA GLN A 343 -23.47 -19.73 5.71
C GLN A 343 -22.24 -20.18 4.89
N LEU A 344 -21.12 -20.48 5.55
CA LEU A 344 -19.92 -20.97 4.86
C LEU A 344 -20.18 -22.29 4.12
N LYS A 345 -21.07 -23.15 4.64
CA LYS A 345 -21.48 -24.39 3.96
C LYS A 345 -22.19 -24.11 2.63
N GLU A 346 -23.02 -23.07 2.58
CA GLU A 346 -23.76 -22.65 1.39
C GLU A 346 -22.81 -22.07 0.34
N VAL A 347 -21.95 -21.12 0.73
CA VAL A 347 -20.95 -20.51 -0.16
C VAL A 347 -19.96 -21.55 -0.67
N LYS A 348 -19.48 -22.46 0.20
CA LYS A 348 -18.56 -23.53 -0.20
C LYS A 348 -19.20 -24.55 -1.15
N LYS A 349 -20.51 -24.81 -1.03
CA LYS A 349 -21.24 -25.62 -2.02
C LYS A 349 -21.31 -24.87 -3.36
N ALA A 350 -21.67 -23.59 -3.33
CA ALA A 350 -21.80 -22.75 -4.53
C ALA A 350 -20.49 -22.61 -5.33
N THR A 351 -19.34 -22.50 -4.66
CA THR A 351 -18.02 -22.37 -5.30
C THR A 351 -17.32 -23.71 -5.56
N ASN A 352 -18.03 -24.84 -5.47
CA ASN A 352 -17.47 -26.20 -5.57
C ASN A 352 -16.22 -26.41 -4.68
N GLY A 353 -16.25 -25.90 -3.45
CA GLY A 353 -15.12 -26.00 -2.53
C GLY A 353 -14.05 -24.92 -2.68
N PHE A 354 -14.34 -23.81 -3.36
CA PHE A 354 -13.36 -22.80 -3.82
C PHE A 354 -12.37 -23.39 -4.83
N SER A 355 -12.92 -24.11 -5.81
CA SER A 355 -12.11 -24.80 -6.82
C SER A 355 -11.48 -23.83 -7.82
N GLN A 356 -10.27 -24.16 -8.28
CA GLN A 356 -9.44 -23.27 -9.10
C GLN A 356 -10.01 -23.04 -10.51
N ASP A 357 -10.76 -24.00 -11.06
CA ASP A 357 -11.52 -23.89 -12.32
C ASP A 357 -12.63 -22.83 -12.26
N ARG A 358 -13.02 -22.38 -11.06
CA ARG A 358 -14.04 -21.35 -10.87
C ARG A 358 -13.45 -19.96 -10.60
N ILE A 359 -12.14 -19.76 -10.68
CA ILE A 359 -11.55 -18.43 -10.47
C ILE A 359 -11.88 -17.52 -11.66
N LEU A 360 -12.54 -16.40 -11.36
CA LEU A 360 -12.81 -15.30 -12.29
C LEU A 360 -11.67 -14.29 -12.33
N GLY A 361 -10.91 -14.16 -11.24
CA GLY A 361 -9.76 -13.27 -11.16
C GLY A 361 -9.01 -13.37 -9.83
N SER A 362 -7.72 -13.02 -9.83
CA SER A 362 -6.88 -12.94 -8.64
C SER A 362 -6.09 -11.63 -8.65
N GLY A 363 -6.20 -10.84 -7.58
CA GLY A 363 -5.70 -9.46 -7.56
C GLY A 363 -5.21 -8.99 -6.19
N GLY A 364 -5.03 -7.67 -6.05
CA GLY A 364 -4.54 -7.05 -4.80
C GLY A 364 -5.46 -7.27 -3.59
N PHE A 365 -6.77 -7.33 -3.83
CA PHE A 365 -7.79 -7.43 -2.78
C PHE A 365 -8.17 -8.88 -2.41
N GLY A 366 -7.85 -9.86 -3.26
CA GLY A 366 -8.35 -11.23 -3.07
C GLY A 366 -8.42 -12.04 -4.34
N GLU A 367 -9.05 -13.20 -4.21
CA GLU A 367 -9.49 -14.07 -5.30
C GLU A 367 -11.00 -13.96 -5.44
N VAL A 368 -11.51 -14.00 -6.67
CA VAL A 368 -12.94 -13.97 -6.98
C VAL A 368 -13.32 -15.29 -7.66
N TYR A 369 -14.31 -15.97 -7.10
CA TYR A 369 -14.79 -17.27 -7.58
C TYR A 369 -16.19 -17.15 -8.16
N LYS A 370 -16.46 -17.80 -9.31
CA LYS A 370 -17.81 -18.04 -9.80
C LYS A 370 -18.49 -19.07 -8.90
N GLY A 371 -19.74 -18.81 -8.54
CA GLY A 371 -20.57 -19.74 -7.77
C GLY A 371 -21.99 -19.77 -8.30
N GLU A 372 -22.73 -20.76 -7.82
CA GLU A 372 -24.15 -20.94 -8.13
C GLU A 372 -24.88 -21.28 -6.83
N LEU A 373 -25.85 -20.47 -6.44
CA LEU A 373 -26.65 -20.70 -5.23
C LEU A 373 -27.65 -21.84 -5.45
N GLN A 374 -28.29 -22.32 -4.37
CA GLN A 374 -29.21 -23.46 -4.43
C GLN A 374 -30.48 -23.20 -5.25
N ASP A 375 -30.80 -21.93 -5.50
CA ASP A 375 -31.90 -21.44 -6.35
C ASP A 375 -31.48 -21.24 -7.82
N GLY A 376 -30.24 -21.59 -8.18
CA GLY A 376 -29.67 -21.38 -9.51
C GLY A 376 -29.07 -19.99 -9.74
N THR A 377 -29.10 -19.09 -8.76
CA THR A 377 -28.55 -17.74 -8.92
C THR A 377 -27.02 -17.80 -9.09
N ALA A 378 -26.52 -17.33 -10.24
CA ALA A 378 -25.10 -17.17 -10.47
C ALA A 378 -24.53 -16.01 -9.64
N VAL A 379 -23.41 -16.25 -8.94
CA VAL A 379 -22.79 -15.30 -8.01
C VAL A 379 -21.28 -15.19 -8.19
N ALA A 380 -20.72 -14.03 -7.84
CA ALA A 380 -19.29 -13.83 -7.70
C ALA A 380 -18.92 -13.76 -6.20
N VAL A 381 -17.99 -14.60 -5.76
CA VAL A 381 -17.56 -14.73 -4.36
C VAL A 381 -16.13 -14.22 -4.19
N LYS A 382 -15.96 -13.04 -3.60
CA LYS A 382 -14.67 -12.39 -3.33
C LYS A 382 -14.14 -12.81 -1.96
N SER A 383 -12.96 -13.43 -1.93
CA SER A 383 -12.27 -13.89 -0.72
C SER A 383 -11.11 -12.95 -0.36
N ALA A 384 -11.14 -12.38 0.85
CA ALA A 384 -10.14 -11.41 1.32
C ALA A 384 -8.83 -12.08 1.79
N LYS A 385 -7.67 -11.73 1.23
CA LYS A 385 -6.38 -12.42 1.50
C LYS A 385 -6.04 -12.59 3.00
N VAL A 386 -5.50 -13.76 3.34
CA VAL A 386 -5.08 -14.18 4.69
C VAL A 386 -4.22 -13.12 5.39
N GLY A 387 -4.53 -12.82 6.65
CA GLY A 387 -3.58 -12.18 7.59
C GLY A 387 -3.38 -10.66 7.45
N ASN A 388 -4.00 -10.00 6.48
CA ASN A 388 -3.87 -8.55 6.31
C ASN A 388 -4.96 -7.78 7.09
N LEU A 389 -4.61 -7.07 8.16
CA LEU A 389 -5.56 -6.23 8.91
C LEU A 389 -6.27 -5.17 8.05
N LYS A 390 -5.68 -4.76 6.92
CA LYS A 390 -6.32 -3.85 5.96
C LYS A 390 -7.51 -4.52 5.25
N SER A 391 -7.47 -5.82 4.98
CA SER A 391 -8.53 -6.50 4.22
C SER A 391 -9.84 -6.57 5.01
N THR A 392 -9.80 -6.83 6.32
CA THR A 392 -11.00 -6.77 7.18
C THR A 392 -11.64 -5.38 7.21
N GLN A 393 -10.84 -4.31 7.23
CA GLN A 393 -11.36 -2.93 7.22
C GLN A 393 -11.84 -2.50 5.82
N GLN A 394 -11.31 -3.06 4.74
CA GLN A 394 -11.85 -2.92 3.38
C GLN A 394 -13.22 -3.58 3.28
N VAL A 395 -13.38 -4.82 3.77
CA VAL A 395 -14.67 -5.52 3.79
C VAL A 395 -15.74 -4.77 4.59
N LEU A 396 -15.42 -4.29 5.80
CA LEU A 396 -16.38 -3.51 6.60
C LEU A 396 -16.78 -2.18 5.91
N ASN A 397 -15.87 -1.59 5.14
CA ASN A 397 -16.13 -0.37 4.36
C ASN A 397 -16.99 -0.67 3.14
N GLU A 398 -16.66 -1.72 2.40
CA GLU A 398 -17.37 -2.17 1.20
C GLU A 398 -18.80 -2.61 1.54
N VAL A 399 -19.00 -3.42 2.59
CA VAL A 399 -20.34 -3.79 3.10
C VAL A 399 -21.15 -2.56 3.53
N GLY A 400 -20.55 -1.67 4.32
CA GLY A 400 -21.24 -0.48 4.84
C GLY A 400 -21.58 0.57 3.78
N ILE A 401 -20.86 0.60 2.65
CA ILE A 401 -21.19 1.44 1.50
C ILE A 401 -22.23 0.74 0.62
N LEU A 402 -22.02 -0.53 0.26
CA LEU A 402 -22.88 -1.28 -0.65
C LEU A 402 -24.28 -1.55 -0.09
N SER A 403 -24.46 -1.57 1.25
CA SER A 403 -25.79 -1.64 1.87
C SER A 403 -26.63 -0.37 1.73
N GLN A 404 -26.03 0.76 1.32
CA GLN A 404 -26.69 2.07 1.22
C GLN A 404 -26.92 2.52 -0.23
N VAL A 405 -26.44 1.77 -1.23
CA VAL A 405 -26.53 2.11 -2.65
C VAL A 405 -27.34 1.08 -3.43
N ASN A 406 -28.13 1.54 -4.39
CA ASN A 406 -28.91 0.66 -5.27
C ASN A 406 -29.13 1.35 -6.62
N HIS A 407 -28.32 0.98 -7.61
CA HIS A 407 -28.33 1.58 -8.95
C HIS A 407 -28.06 0.51 -10.01
N LYS A 408 -28.70 0.62 -11.18
CA LYS A 408 -28.65 -0.39 -12.26
C LYS A 408 -27.22 -0.67 -12.77
N ASN A 409 -26.38 0.38 -12.81
CA ASN A 409 -24.98 0.34 -13.26
C ASN A 409 -23.96 0.22 -12.10
N LEU A 410 -24.37 -0.28 -10.93
CA LEU A 410 -23.46 -0.66 -9.84
C LEU A 410 -23.60 -2.16 -9.58
N VAL A 411 -22.47 -2.85 -9.35
CA VAL A 411 -22.51 -4.27 -9.00
C VAL A 411 -23.14 -4.44 -7.60
N ARG A 412 -24.25 -5.16 -7.56
CA ARG A 412 -25.03 -5.39 -6.35
C ARG A 412 -24.36 -6.43 -5.43
N LEU A 413 -24.10 -6.03 -4.19
CA LEU A 413 -23.81 -6.97 -3.11
C LEU A 413 -25.09 -7.76 -2.79
N LEU A 414 -25.02 -9.08 -2.86
CA LEU A 414 -26.10 -9.97 -2.42
C LEU A 414 -26.00 -10.26 -0.93
N GLY A 415 -24.78 -10.25 -0.40
CA GLY A 415 -24.53 -10.53 1.00
C GLY A 415 -23.07 -10.80 1.35
N CYS A 416 -22.85 -11.29 2.57
CA CYS A 416 -21.53 -11.68 3.04
C CYS A 416 -21.60 -12.98 3.86
N CYS A 417 -20.46 -13.64 4.03
CA CYS A 417 -20.29 -14.79 4.92
C CYS A 417 -19.09 -14.53 5.83
N VAL A 418 -19.30 -14.52 7.15
CA VAL A 418 -18.27 -14.23 8.16
C VAL A 418 -17.92 -15.43 9.06
N GLU A 419 -18.45 -16.61 8.74
CA GLU A 419 -18.21 -17.86 9.50
C GLU A 419 -16.81 -18.47 9.27
N GLY A 420 -16.14 -18.11 8.17
CA GLY A 420 -14.80 -18.60 7.84
C GLY A 420 -13.68 -17.84 8.54
N GLU A 421 -12.43 -18.29 8.34
CA GLU A 421 -11.24 -17.55 8.82
C GLU A 421 -11.08 -16.17 8.13
N GLN A 422 -11.72 -15.99 6.98
CA GLN A 422 -11.80 -14.76 6.21
C GLN A 422 -13.27 -14.43 5.95
N PRO A 423 -13.66 -13.15 5.94
CA PRO A 423 -14.94 -12.75 5.41
C PRO A 423 -14.97 -12.92 3.89
N LEU A 424 -16.10 -13.43 3.39
CA LEU A 424 -16.41 -13.58 1.98
C LEU A 424 -17.52 -12.60 1.61
N MET A 425 -17.42 -11.98 0.44
CA MET A 425 -18.47 -11.09 -0.10
C MET A 425 -19.08 -11.73 -1.34
N ILE A 426 -20.40 -11.77 -1.40
CA ILE A 426 -21.18 -12.44 -2.45
C ILE A 426 -21.89 -11.35 -3.24
N TYR A 427 -21.60 -11.26 -4.54
CA TYR A 427 -22.15 -10.29 -5.47
C TYR A 427 -22.96 -11.01 -6.55
N GLU A 428 -23.79 -10.27 -7.29
CA GLU A 428 -24.29 -10.76 -8.58
C GLU A 428 -23.12 -11.13 -9.50
N TYR A 429 -23.26 -12.23 -10.25
CA TYR A 429 -22.29 -12.57 -11.28
C TYR A 429 -22.55 -11.73 -12.53
N ILE A 430 -21.47 -11.17 -13.10
CA ILE A 430 -21.50 -10.38 -14.33
C ILE A 430 -20.71 -11.15 -15.38
N SER A 431 -21.35 -11.45 -16.51
CA SER A 431 -20.99 -12.55 -17.41
C SER A 431 -19.86 -12.22 -18.39
N ASN A 432 -19.90 -11.04 -19.02
CA ASN A 432 -18.96 -10.64 -20.05
C ASN A 432 -17.63 -10.09 -19.49
N GLY A 433 -17.34 -10.24 -18.19
CA GLY A 433 -16.03 -9.90 -17.63
C GLY A 433 -15.78 -8.39 -17.48
N THR A 434 -14.52 -7.96 -17.57
CA THR A 434 -14.12 -6.55 -17.37
C THR A 434 -14.00 -5.78 -18.69
N LEU A 435 -14.26 -4.48 -18.66
CA LEU A 435 -14.01 -3.58 -19.79
C LEU A 435 -12.53 -3.60 -20.23
N TYR A 436 -11.59 -3.79 -19.30
CA TYR A 436 -10.17 -3.96 -19.63
C TYR A 436 -9.94 -5.14 -20.58
N ASP A 437 -10.63 -6.27 -20.38
CA ASP A 437 -10.46 -7.46 -21.21
C ASP A 437 -11.03 -7.28 -22.63
N HIS A 438 -12.11 -6.50 -22.78
CA HIS A 438 -12.69 -6.15 -24.08
C HIS A 438 -11.87 -5.14 -24.88
N LEU A 439 -11.09 -4.28 -24.21
CA LEU A 439 -10.22 -3.30 -24.85
C LEU A 439 -8.82 -3.87 -25.16
N HIS A 440 -8.26 -4.67 -24.26
CA HIS A 440 -6.84 -5.06 -24.26
C HIS A 440 -6.58 -6.57 -24.32
N GLY A 441 -7.61 -7.41 -24.24
CA GLY A 441 -7.50 -8.87 -24.17
C GLY A 441 -7.39 -9.55 -25.54
N ASN A 442 -6.85 -10.78 -25.54
CA ASN A 442 -6.74 -11.63 -26.74
C ASN A 442 -8.06 -12.34 -27.14
N CYS A 443 -9.18 -12.10 -26.43
CA CYS A 443 -10.45 -12.76 -26.72
C CYS A 443 -11.14 -12.12 -27.93
N SER A 444 -11.04 -12.79 -29.07
CA SER A 444 -11.45 -12.29 -30.39
C SER A 444 -12.95 -12.37 -30.70
N SER A 445 -13.83 -12.45 -29.70
CA SER A 445 -15.26 -12.75 -29.92
C SER A 445 -16.12 -11.54 -30.30
N THR A 446 -15.84 -10.34 -29.74
CA THR A 446 -16.60 -9.10 -30.04
C THR A 446 -15.74 -7.87 -29.77
N SER A 447 -15.35 -7.14 -30.81
CA SER A 447 -14.75 -5.81 -30.66
C SER A 447 -15.85 -4.80 -30.33
N LEU A 448 -15.74 -4.06 -29.22
CA LEU A 448 -16.71 -3.01 -28.88
C LEU A 448 -16.68 -1.89 -29.93
N GLY A 449 -17.81 -1.68 -30.61
CA GLY A 449 -18.03 -0.58 -31.54
C GLY A 449 -18.22 0.76 -30.83
N TRP A 450 -18.31 1.84 -31.62
CA TRP A 450 -18.38 3.20 -31.08
C TRP A 450 -19.63 3.41 -30.20
N ARG A 451 -20.78 2.91 -30.64
CA ARG A 451 -22.06 3.00 -29.92
C ARG A 451 -22.02 2.26 -28.58
N GLU A 452 -21.40 1.08 -28.53
CA GLU A 452 -21.24 0.29 -27.31
C GLU A 452 -20.33 1.03 -26.33
N ARG A 453 -19.22 1.61 -26.81
CA ARG A 453 -18.30 2.39 -25.97
C ARG A 453 -18.92 3.68 -25.43
N LEU A 454 -19.70 4.40 -26.23
CA LEU A 454 -20.48 5.56 -25.78
C LEU A 454 -21.51 5.18 -24.71
N ARG A 455 -22.22 4.05 -24.89
CA ARG A 455 -23.18 3.53 -23.90
C ARG A 455 -22.49 3.16 -22.59
N ILE A 456 -21.37 2.43 -22.66
CA ILE A 456 -20.55 2.03 -21.51
C ILE A 456 -20.02 3.25 -20.75
N ALA A 457 -19.53 4.27 -21.48
CA ALA A 457 -19.12 5.54 -20.91
C ALA A 457 -20.31 6.19 -20.16
N TRP A 458 -21.41 6.46 -20.86
CA TRP A 458 -22.60 7.10 -20.28
C TRP A 458 -23.09 6.40 -19.01
N GLN A 459 -23.26 5.08 -19.04
CA GLN A 459 -23.71 4.27 -17.90
C GLN A 459 -22.73 4.29 -16.72
N THR A 460 -21.42 4.29 -16.99
CA THR A 460 -20.38 4.44 -15.96
C THR A 460 -20.44 5.85 -15.34
N ALA A 461 -20.66 6.88 -16.14
CA ALA A 461 -20.80 8.25 -15.67
C ALA A 461 -22.08 8.44 -14.83
N GLU A 462 -23.21 7.84 -15.24
CA GLU A 462 -24.47 7.83 -14.47
C GLU A 462 -24.27 7.17 -13.09
N ALA A 463 -23.59 6.02 -13.04
CA ALA A 463 -23.24 5.34 -11.79
C ALA A 463 -22.39 6.21 -10.85
N LEU A 464 -21.34 6.86 -11.36
CA LEU A 464 -20.48 7.72 -10.55
C LEU A 464 -21.20 9.01 -10.12
N ALA A 465 -22.03 9.60 -10.98
CA ALA A 465 -22.87 10.75 -10.63
C ALA A 465 -23.87 10.42 -9.51
N TYR A 466 -24.46 9.22 -9.54
CA TYR A 466 -25.30 8.70 -8.46
C TYR A 466 -24.51 8.55 -7.14
N LEU A 467 -23.30 8.00 -7.16
CA LEU A 467 -22.45 7.92 -5.95
C LEU A 467 -22.05 9.30 -5.40
N HIS A 468 -21.80 10.28 -6.26
CA HIS A 468 -21.38 11.62 -5.86
C HIS A 468 -22.53 12.50 -5.36
N SER A 469 -23.75 12.32 -5.88
CA SER A 469 -24.85 13.29 -5.68
C SER A 469 -26.25 12.68 -5.52
N GLY A 470 -26.44 11.40 -5.84
CA GLY A 470 -27.72 10.68 -5.70
C GLY A 470 -27.90 9.97 -4.36
N THR A 471 -26.87 9.93 -3.51
CA THR A 471 -26.89 9.32 -2.18
C THR A 471 -26.97 10.37 -1.08
N TYR A 472 -27.60 10.05 0.05
CA TYR A 472 -27.73 10.96 1.20
C TYR A 472 -26.38 11.47 1.73
N THR A 473 -25.33 10.65 1.61
CA THR A 473 -23.96 11.02 1.89
C THR A 473 -23.12 10.70 0.66
N PRO A 474 -22.38 11.67 0.06
CA PRO A 474 -21.58 11.42 -1.13
C PRO A 474 -20.53 10.32 -0.90
N ILE A 475 -20.39 9.43 -1.88
CA ILE A 475 -19.44 8.32 -1.89
C ILE A 475 -18.43 8.57 -3.00
N TYR A 476 -17.15 8.64 -2.64
CA TYR A 476 -16.04 8.72 -3.59
C TYR A 476 -15.42 7.34 -3.76
N HIS A 477 -15.21 6.89 -5.00
CA HIS A 477 -14.82 5.52 -5.34
C HIS A 477 -13.32 5.25 -5.16
N ARG A 478 -12.47 6.20 -5.57
CA ARG A 478 -10.99 6.21 -5.44
C ARG A 478 -10.22 5.15 -6.23
N ASP A 479 -10.89 4.32 -7.03
CA ASP A 479 -10.25 3.29 -7.86
C ASP A 479 -11.07 2.99 -9.13
N VAL A 480 -11.51 4.07 -9.80
CA VAL A 480 -12.18 3.99 -11.11
C VAL A 480 -11.14 3.64 -12.17
N LYS A 481 -11.35 2.53 -12.87
CA LYS A 481 -10.47 1.99 -13.93
C LYS A 481 -11.22 0.93 -14.74
N SER A 482 -10.74 0.63 -15.94
CA SER A 482 -11.35 -0.36 -16.84
C SER A 482 -11.46 -1.77 -16.26
N THR A 483 -10.58 -2.20 -15.35
CA THR A 483 -10.70 -3.51 -14.67
C THR A 483 -11.82 -3.58 -13.63
N ASN A 484 -12.32 -2.42 -13.16
CA ASN A 484 -13.37 -2.32 -12.14
C ASN A 484 -14.75 -2.01 -12.75
N ILE A 485 -14.84 -1.90 -14.07
CA ILE A 485 -16.07 -1.77 -14.84
C ILE A 485 -16.34 -3.13 -15.48
N LEU A 486 -17.43 -3.78 -15.08
CA LEU A 486 -17.85 -5.08 -15.62
C LEU A 486 -18.96 -4.89 -16.65
N LEU A 487 -19.10 -5.83 -17.59
CA LEU A 487 -20.15 -5.81 -18.63
C LEU A 487 -21.11 -6.99 -18.43
N ASP A 488 -22.42 -6.72 -18.37
CA ASP A 488 -23.45 -7.79 -18.32
C ASP A 488 -23.77 -8.37 -19.70
N ASP A 489 -24.75 -9.27 -19.77
CA ASP A 489 -25.09 -10.05 -20.97
C ASP A 489 -25.46 -9.14 -22.16
N GLU A 490 -26.12 -8.00 -21.90
CA GLU A 490 -26.46 -6.99 -22.90
C GLU A 490 -25.40 -5.86 -23.02
N PHE A 491 -24.17 -6.11 -22.55
CA PHE A 491 -23.03 -5.18 -22.55
C PHE A 491 -23.26 -3.86 -21.78
N ASN A 492 -24.16 -3.84 -20.79
CA ASN A 492 -24.29 -2.68 -19.92
C ASN A 492 -23.17 -2.65 -18.88
N ALA A 493 -22.68 -1.45 -18.59
CA ALA A 493 -21.61 -1.24 -17.63
C ALA A 493 -22.12 -1.34 -16.18
N LYS A 494 -21.39 -2.06 -15.33
CA LYS A 494 -21.55 -2.06 -13.87
C LYS A 494 -20.23 -1.77 -13.15
N VAL A 495 -20.20 -0.71 -12.34
CA VAL A 495 -19.02 -0.32 -11.56
C VAL A 495 -18.90 -1.19 -10.29
N SER A 496 -17.67 -1.60 -9.95
CA SER A 496 -17.36 -2.59 -8.92
C SER A 496 -16.12 -2.24 -8.07
N ASP A 497 -15.89 -3.03 -7.01
CA ASP A 497 -14.76 -2.94 -6.06
C ASP A 497 -14.72 -1.66 -5.20
N PHE A 498 -15.61 -1.61 -4.21
CA PHE A 498 -15.74 -0.47 -3.29
C PHE A 498 -14.78 -0.54 -2.08
N GLY A 499 -13.75 -1.40 -2.15
CA GLY A 499 -12.82 -1.65 -1.03
C GLY A 499 -12.02 -0.41 -0.61
N LEU A 500 -11.76 0.52 -1.53
CA LEU A 500 -11.06 1.79 -1.24
C LEU A 500 -12.00 2.98 -0.97
N SER A 501 -13.28 2.88 -1.36
CA SER A 501 -14.24 3.99 -1.39
C SER A 501 -14.45 4.66 -0.03
N ARG A 502 -14.88 5.93 -0.01
CA ARG A 502 -15.12 6.71 1.22
C ARG A 502 -16.38 7.55 1.15
N LEU A 503 -17.09 7.60 2.27
CA LEU A 503 -18.13 8.58 2.55
C LEU A 503 -17.51 9.95 2.83
N ALA A 504 -17.97 10.99 2.13
CA ALA A 504 -17.66 12.38 2.45
C ALA A 504 -18.48 12.82 3.66
N ARG A 505 -17.88 13.49 4.64
CA ARG A 505 -18.67 14.05 5.76
C ARG A 505 -19.41 15.30 5.27
N PRO A 506 -20.71 15.47 5.59
CA PRO A 506 -21.45 16.69 5.28
C PRO A 506 -20.71 17.94 5.78
N GLY A 507 -20.66 18.99 4.96
CA GLY A 507 -20.03 20.27 5.30
C GLY A 507 -18.51 20.36 5.09
N LEU A 508 -17.82 19.29 4.67
CA LEU A 508 -16.40 19.35 4.27
C LEU A 508 -16.23 19.45 2.76
N SER A 509 -15.32 20.32 2.31
CA SER A 509 -14.98 20.48 0.88
C SER A 509 -14.09 19.36 0.32
N HIS A 510 -13.49 18.54 1.17
CA HIS A 510 -12.61 17.43 0.81
C HIS A 510 -12.46 16.43 1.96
N VAL A 511 -11.95 15.24 1.66
CA VAL A 511 -11.56 14.23 2.65
C VAL A 511 -10.03 14.13 2.69
N SER A 512 -9.42 14.65 3.75
CA SER A 512 -7.97 14.54 4.01
C SER A 512 -7.59 13.09 4.31
N THR A 513 -6.68 12.53 3.51
CA THR A 513 -6.47 11.07 3.49
C THR A 513 -5.21 10.70 2.70
N CYS A 514 -4.53 9.61 3.06
CA CYS A 514 -3.42 9.09 2.26
C CYS A 514 -3.87 8.85 0.80
N ALA A 515 -3.00 9.16 -0.16
CA ALA A 515 -3.23 8.85 -1.57
C ALA A 515 -3.33 7.33 -1.76
N GLN A 516 -4.45 6.87 -2.33
CA GLN A 516 -4.72 5.47 -2.64
C GLN A 516 -5.50 5.39 -3.95
N GLY A 517 -5.13 4.43 -4.81
CA GLY A 517 -5.71 4.21 -6.14
C GLY A 517 -4.71 3.46 -7.02
N THR A 518 -5.07 3.23 -8.29
CA THR A 518 -4.23 2.54 -9.26
C THR A 518 -3.34 3.50 -10.07
N LEU A 519 -2.08 3.11 -10.29
CA LEU A 519 -1.13 3.89 -11.11
C LEU A 519 -1.66 4.04 -12.54
N GLY A 520 -1.55 5.25 -13.10
CA GLY A 520 -2.16 5.61 -14.40
C GLY A 520 -3.46 6.40 -14.24
N TYR A 521 -4.32 5.98 -13.30
CA TYR A 521 -5.64 6.58 -13.04
C TYR A 521 -5.62 7.63 -11.92
N LEU A 522 -4.65 7.56 -11.02
CA LEU A 522 -4.59 8.38 -9.81
C LEU A 522 -4.50 9.89 -10.13
N ASP A 523 -5.51 10.64 -9.66
CA ASP A 523 -5.58 12.11 -9.75
C ASP A 523 -4.28 12.78 -9.22
N PRO A 524 -3.56 13.54 -10.06
CA PRO A 524 -2.32 14.18 -9.67
C PRO A 524 -2.51 15.28 -8.61
N GLU A 525 -3.65 15.97 -8.57
CA GLU A 525 -3.92 16.96 -7.52
C GLU A 525 -4.20 16.27 -6.18
N TYR A 526 -5.02 15.22 -6.16
CA TYR A 526 -5.23 14.40 -4.96
C TYR A 526 -3.92 13.77 -4.47
N TYR A 527 -3.09 13.23 -5.36
CA TYR A 527 -1.79 12.67 -4.99
C TYR A 527 -0.85 13.70 -4.37
N ARG A 528 -0.81 14.94 -4.90
CA ARG A 528 0.03 16.03 -4.37
C ARG A 528 -0.52 16.63 -3.07
N ASN A 529 -1.83 16.83 -2.99
CA ASN A 529 -2.46 17.65 -1.94
C ASN A 529 -3.13 16.81 -0.84
N TYR A 530 -3.31 15.50 -1.02
CA TYR A 530 -4.06 14.58 -0.13
C TYR A 530 -5.54 14.91 0.10
N GLN A 531 -6.06 15.88 -0.64
CA GLN A 531 -7.46 16.29 -0.60
C GLN A 531 -8.23 15.44 -1.60
N LEU A 532 -8.88 14.36 -1.14
CA LEU A 532 -9.80 13.65 -2.01
C LEU A 532 -11.09 14.45 -2.16
N THR A 533 -11.55 14.61 -3.41
CA THR A 533 -12.87 15.14 -3.75
C THR A 533 -13.55 14.24 -4.79
N ASP A 534 -14.81 14.51 -5.10
CA ASP A 534 -15.54 13.98 -6.27
C ASP A 534 -14.70 14.05 -7.56
N LYS A 535 -14.03 15.18 -7.77
CA LYS A 535 -13.17 15.45 -8.92
C LYS A 535 -11.97 14.51 -9.08
N SER A 536 -11.62 13.73 -8.06
CA SER A 536 -10.56 12.70 -8.16
C SER A 536 -11.06 11.44 -8.88
N ASP A 537 -12.33 11.09 -8.70
CA ASP A 537 -12.97 10.05 -9.52
C ASP A 537 -13.18 10.58 -10.96
N VAL A 538 -13.50 11.86 -11.15
CA VAL A 538 -13.62 12.49 -12.49
C VAL A 538 -12.33 12.35 -13.29
N TYR A 539 -11.16 12.63 -12.69
CA TYR A 539 -9.87 12.44 -13.36
C TYR A 539 -9.63 10.97 -13.72
N SER A 540 -9.87 10.07 -12.77
CA SER A 540 -9.72 8.62 -12.96
C SER A 540 -10.62 8.11 -14.10
N TYR A 541 -11.84 8.61 -14.17
CA TYR A 541 -12.79 8.35 -15.24
C TYR A 541 -12.36 8.96 -16.59
N GLY A 542 -11.73 10.13 -16.59
CA GLY A 542 -11.10 10.71 -17.77
C GLY A 542 -10.06 9.80 -18.43
N VAL A 543 -9.30 9.03 -17.63
CA VAL A 543 -8.38 8.01 -18.16
C VAL A 543 -9.14 6.84 -18.80
N VAL A 544 -10.26 6.41 -18.20
CA VAL A 544 -11.14 5.38 -18.80
C VAL A 544 -11.76 5.85 -20.12
N LEU A 545 -12.13 7.13 -20.24
CA LEU A 545 -12.56 7.70 -21.53
C LEU A 545 -11.44 7.59 -22.58
N LEU A 546 -10.18 7.86 -22.23
CA LEU A 546 -9.06 7.66 -23.17
C LEU A 546 -8.83 6.19 -23.51
N GLU A 547 -8.99 5.25 -22.58
CA GLU A 547 -8.94 3.81 -22.91
C GLU A 547 -10.06 3.43 -23.89
N LEU A 548 -11.29 3.92 -23.67
CA LEU A 548 -12.43 3.69 -24.57
C LEU A 548 -12.21 4.32 -25.96
N LEU A 549 -11.53 5.46 -26.04
CA LEU A 549 -11.22 6.14 -27.31
C LEU A 549 -10.10 5.44 -28.10
N THR A 550 -9.07 4.95 -27.42
CA THR A 550 -7.80 4.54 -28.05
C THR A 550 -7.57 3.03 -28.07
N SER A 551 -8.29 2.26 -27.24
CA SER A 551 -7.98 0.85 -26.91
C SER A 551 -6.55 0.62 -26.42
N GLN A 552 -5.91 1.66 -25.86
CA GLN A 552 -4.55 1.57 -25.35
C GLN A 552 -4.52 1.55 -23.81
N LYS A 553 -3.53 0.86 -23.24
CA LYS A 553 -3.40 0.69 -21.78
C LYS A 553 -3.05 2.01 -21.09
N ALA A 554 -3.66 2.25 -19.93
CA ALA A 554 -3.43 3.45 -19.10
C ALA A 554 -1.95 3.62 -18.67
N ILE A 555 -1.26 2.50 -18.41
CA ILE A 555 0.20 2.41 -18.25
C ILE A 555 0.72 1.38 -19.23
N ASP A 556 1.68 1.78 -20.06
CA ASP A 556 2.34 0.89 -21.02
C ASP A 556 3.86 1.15 -21.05
N PHE A 557 4.64 0.16 -20.63
CA PHE A 557 6.11 0.23 -20.60
C PHE A 557 6.77 -0.09 -21.95
N SER A 558 5.99 -0.39 -22.99
CA SER A 558 6.49 -0.54 -24.37
C SER A 558 6.52 0.78 -25.17
N ARG A 559 5.87 1.84 -24.67
CA ARG A 559 6.01 3.20 -25.19
C ARG A 559 7.32 3.84 -24.73
N ASP A 560 7.68 4.95 -25.38
CA ASP A 560 8.80 5.80 -24.97
C ASP A 560 8.67 6.28 -23.51
N GLN A 561 9.81 6.57 -22.89
CA GLN A 561 9.93 6.82 -21.45
C GLN A 561 9.02 7.97 -20.94
N ASP A 562 8.75 8.97 -21.78
CA ASP A 562 7.89 10.12 -21.45
C ASP A 562 6.39 9.88 -21.73
N ASP A 563 6.05 8.80 -22.45
CA ASP A 563 4.69 8.48 -22.93
C ASP A 563 4.07 7.23 -22.25
N VAL A 564 4.75 6.65 -21.26
CA VAL A 564 4.30 5.48 -20.49
C VAL A 564 2.88 5.67 -19.92
N ASN A 565 2.48 6.89 -19.57
CA ASN A 565 1.13 7.22 -19.10
C ASN A 565 0.23 7.67 -20.26
N LEU A 566 -0.91 6.99 -20.45
CA LEU A 566 -1.85 7.26 -21.55
C LEU A 566 -2.38 8.71 -21.56
N ALA A 567 -2.69 9.27 -20.39
CA ALA A 567 -3.20 10.64 -20.30
C ALA A 567 -2.13 11.68 -20.70
N ILE A 568 -0.85 11.39 -20.48
CA ILE A 568 0.26 12.23 -20.97
C ILE A 568 0.37 12.07 -22.49
N TYR A 569 0.55 10.85 -22.98
CA TYR A 569 0.71 10.52 -24.41
C TYR A 569 -0.40 11.12 -25.29
N VAL A 570 -1.67 10.85 -24.96
CA VAL A 570 -2.82 11.35 -25.75
C VAL A 570 -2.95 12.87 -25.65
N SER A 571 -2.59 13.48 -24.51
CA SER A 571 -2.52 14.95 -24.38
C SER A 571 -1.39 15.56 -25.21
N GLN A 572 -0.28 14.84 -25.43
CA GLN A 572 0.78 15.28 -26.35
C GLN A 572 0.32 15.21 -27.81
N ALA A 573 -0.33 14.12 -28.21
CA ALA A 573 -0.89 13.96 -29.55
C ALA A 573 -1.91 15.06 -29.87
N ALA A 574 -2.86 15.33 -28.96
CA ALA A 574 -3.84 16.40 -29.12
C ALA A 574 -3.20 17.80 -29.26
N LYS A 575 -2.15 18.11 -28.47
CA LYS A 575 -1.40 19.37 -28.60
C LYS A 575 -0.69 19.54 -29.94
N LYS A 576 -0.38 18.45 -30.64
CA LYS A 576 0.22 18.43 -31.98
C LYS A 576 -0.84 18.41 -33.10
N GLY A 577 -2.14 18.41 -32.76
CA GLY A 577 -3.24 18.23 -33.72
C GLY A 577 -3.47 16.77 -34.15
N ALA A 578 -2.70 15.82 -33.61
CA ALA A 578 -2.65 14.42 -34.01
C ALA A 578 -3.61 13.52 -33.21
N ILE A 579 -4.75 14.04 -32.72
CA ILE A 579 -5.69 13.25 -31.91
C ILE A 579 -6.24 12.04 -32.67
N MET A 580 -6.53 12.19 -33.95
CA MET A 580 -7.09 11.11 -34.79
C MET A 580 -6.10 9.96 -35.05
N GLU A 581 -4.79 10.19 -34.88
CA GLU A 581 -3.75 9.15 -35.01
C GLU A 581 -3.77 8.16 -33.84
N VAL A 582 -4.24 8.59 -32.66
CA VAL A 582 -4.28 7.76 -31.45
C VAL A 582 -5.65 7.12 -31.17
N VAL A 583 -6.71 7.53 -31.89
CA VAL A 583 -8.02 6.89 -31.84
C VAL A 583 -7.94 5.48 -32.42
N ASP A 584 -8.66 4.53 -31.81
CA ASP A 584 -8.78 3.17 -32.34
C ASP A 584 -9.48 3.20 -33.71
N GLN A 585 -8.74 2.90 -34.77
CA GLN A 585 -9.24 2.95 -36.15
C GLN A 585 -10.45 2.03 -36.40
N ARG A 586 -10.66 1.00 -35.55
CA ARG A 586 -11.86 0.14 -35.58
C ARG A 586 -13.15 0.88 -35.23
N LEU A 587 -13.07 2.06 -34.58
CA LEU A 587 -14.21 2.92 -34.26
C LEU A 587 -14.62 3.80 -35.44
N ILE A 588 -13.64 4.17 -36.27
CA ILE A 588 -13.76 5.14 -37.36
C ILE A 588 -14.15 4.43 -38.66
N GLY A 589 -13.65 3.20 -38.86
CA GLY A 589 -13.84 2.46 -40.10
C GLY A 589 -12.97 3.01 -41.24
N THR A 590 -13.16 2.48 -42.46
CA THR A 590 -12.41 2.93 -43.64
C THR A 590 -12.96 4.22 -44.27
N GLU A 591 -14.27 4.48 -44.10
CA GLU A 591 -14.93 5.70 -44.54
C GLU A 591 -15.80 6.24 -43.39
N PRO A 592 -15.24 7.04 -42.47
CA PRO A 592 -16.01 7.61 -41.37
C PRO A 592 -17.02 8.66 -41.84
N SER A 593 -18.24 8.59 -41.32
CA SER A 593 -19.19 9.69 -41.46
C SER A 593 -18.69 10.94 -40.72
N SER A 594 -19.08 12.12 -41.19
CA SER A 594 -18.84 13.39 -40.50
C SER A 594 -19.32 13.38 -39.05
N ASN A 595 -20.38 12.62 -38.78
CA ASN A 595 -21.05 12.57 -37.49
C ASN A 595 -20.24 11.75 -36.49
N VAL A 596 -19.71 10.59 -36.89
CA VAL A 596 -18.79 9.80 -36.05
C VAL A 596 -17.52 10.60 -35.73
N LEU A 597 -16.96 11.35 -36.68
CA LEU A 597 -15.81 12.22 -36.42
C LEU A 597 -16.12 13.34 -35.42
N ASN A 598 -17.28 14.00 -35.56
CA ASN A 598 -17.73 15.02 -34.61
C ASN A 598 -18.00 14.43 -33.21
N SER A 599 -18.60 13.24 -33.15
CA SER A 599 -18.88 12.48 -31.93
C SER A 599 -17.58 12.10 -31.20
N VAL A 600 -16.59 11.58 -31.94
CA VAL A 600 -15.22 11.29 -31.45
C VAL A 600 -14.51 12.56 -30.97
N HIS A 601 -14.65 13.69 -31.65
CA HIS A 601 -14.08 14.98 -31.24
C HIS A 601 -14.66 15.45 -29.91
N LEU A 602 -16.00 15.52 -29.80
CA LEU A 602 -16.70 15.93 -28.57
C LEU A 602 -16.37 15.01 -27.38
N PHE A 603 -16.28 13.70 -27.61
CA PHE A 603 -15.87 12.72 -26.60
C PHE A 603 -14.42 12.94 -26.14
N SER A 604 -13.52 13.28 -27.08
CA SER A 604 -12.11 13.61 -26.77
C SER A 604 -12.02 14.90 -25.93
N GLU A 605 -12.76 15.95 -26.29
CA GLU A 605 -12.82 17.20 -25.52
C GLU A 605 -13.33 16.96 -24.08
N LEU A 606 -14.36 16.13 -23.92
CA LEU A 606 -14.87 15.73 -22.60
C LEU A 606 -13.84 14.95 -21.79
N ALA A 607 -13.08 14.03 -22.42
CA ALA A 607 -11.99 13.32 -21.75
C ALA A 607 -10.91 14.29 -21.27
N PHE A 608 -10.48 15.25 -22.09
CA PHE A 608 -9.53 16.29 -21.68
C PHE A 608 -10.08 17.26 -20.63
N ALA A 609 -11.39 17.54 -20.62
CA ALA A 609 -12.05 18.29 -19.56
C ALA A 609 -12.00 17.53 -18.21
N CYS A 610 -12.20 16.22 -18.22
CA CYS A 610 -12.04 15.38 -17.03
C CYS A 610 -10.59 15.32 -16.53
N LEU A 611 -9.62 15.37 -17.45
CA LEU A 611 -8.17 15.26 -17.17
C LEU A 611 -7.48 16.60 -16.84
N ARG A 612 -8.22 17.71 -16.68
CA ARG A 612 -7.62 19.01 -16.30
C ARG A 612 -6.83 18.90 -15.00
N GLU A 613 -5.66 19.53 -14.95
CA GLU A 613 -4.75 19.39 -13.79
C GLU A 613 -5.39 19.90 -12.49
N LYS A 614 -6.08 21.05 -12.53
CA LYS A 614 -6.84 21.60 -11.40
C LYS A 614 -8.24 21.01 -11.31
N LYS A 615 -8.66 20.55 -10.13
CA LYS A 615 -10.01 20.03 -9.86
C LYS A 615 -11.15 21.03 -10.08
N ALA A 616 -10.85 22.33 -9.97
CA ALA A 616 -11.82 23.40 -10.24
C ALA A 616 -12.23 23.45 -11.72
N ASP A 617 -11.30 23.12 -12.63
CA ASP A 617 -11.47 23.20 -14.08
C ASP A 617 -12.09 21.91 -14.66
N ARG A 618 -12.23 20.85 -13.84
CA ARG A 618 -12.88 19.58 -14.23
C ARG A 618 -14.41 19.71 -14.09
N PRO A 619 -15.22 19.07 -14.96
CA PRO A 619 -16.66 18.96 -14.75
C PRO A 619 -16.99 18.11 -13.50
N SER A 620 -18.24 18.15 -13.04
CA SER A 620 -18.81 17.14 -12.13
C SER A 620 -19.26 15.90 -12.92
N MET A 621 -19.32 14.73 -12.27
CA MET A 621 -19.79 13.51 -12.95
C MET A 621 -21.23 13.63 -13.50
N ARG A 622 -22.06 14.51 -12.91
CA ARG A 622 -23.40 14.81 -13.44
C ARG A 622 -23.34 15.51 -14.80
N GLU A 623 -22.48 16.51 -14.96
CA GLU A 623 -22.28 17.21 -16.24
C GLU A 623 -21.66 16.28 -17.28
N VAL A 624 -20.71 15.43 -16.87
CA VAL A 624 -20.11 14.38 -17.72
C VAL A 624 -21.19 13.42 -18.25
N ALA A 625 -22.05 12.90 -17.35
CA ALA A 625 -23.15 12.01 -17.74
C ALA A 625 -24.13 12.69 -18.70
N GLN A 626 -24.49 13.96 -18.47
CA GLN A 626 -25.37 14.74 -19.34
C GLN A 626 -24.77 15.10 -20.71
N GLN A 627 -23.43 15.16 -20.83
CA GLN A 627 -22.78 15.30 -22.14
C GLN A 627 -22.78 13.97 -22.91
N LEU A 628 -22.43 12.86 -22.25
CA LEU A 628 -22.45 11.52 -22.85
C LEU A 628 -23.87 11.08 -23.25
N GLU A 629 -24.88 11.39 -22.44
CA GLU A 629 -26.29 11.09 -22.77
C GLU A 629 -26.71 11.78 -24.09
N ARG A 630 -26.27 13.02 -24.32
CA ARG A 630 -26.55 13.74 -25.57
C ARG A 630 -25.86 13.10 -26.77
N MET A 631 -24.59 12.69 -26.63
CA MET A 631 -23.87 11.96 -27.68
C MET A 631 -24.59 10.63 -28.01
N VAL A 632 -25.00 9.88 -27.00
CA VAL A 632 -25.74 8.61 -27.16
C VAL A 632 -27.10 8.80 -27.87
N LYS A 633 -27.82 9.91 -27.64
CA LYS A 633 -29.10 10.19 -28.30
C LYS A 633 -28.93 10.54 -29.78
N ILE A 634 -27.96 11.38 -30.11
CA ILE A 634 -27.62 11.74 -31.51
C ILE A 634 -27.34 10.47 -32.32
N GLU A 635 -26.50 9.57 -31.78
CA GLU A 635 -26.13 8.28 -32.39
C GLU A 635 -27.29 7.24 -32.46
N GLN A 636 -28.44 7.50 -31.83
CA GLN A 636 -29.65 6.67 -31.89
C GLN A 636 -30.69 7.22 -32.87
N GLU A 637 -30.86 8.54 -32.90
CA GLU A 637 -31.77 9.24 -33.81
C GLU A 637 -31.34 9.02 -35.28
N GLU A 638 -30.04 9.01 -35.56
CA GLU A 638 -29.49 8.76 -36.90
C GLU A 638 -29.80 7.34 -37.44
N ILE A 639 -29.84 6.32 -36.57
CA ILE A 639 -30.22 4.95 -36.98
C ILE A 639 -31.68 4.92 -37.43
N SER A 640 -32.53 5.61 -36.69
CA SER A 640 -33.98 5.61 -36.91
C SER A 640 -34.29 6.22 -38.28
N GLN A 641 -33.66 7.36 -38.60
CA GLN A 641 -33.76 8.01 -39.92
C GLN A 641 -33.08 7.21 -41.04
N GLY A 642 -31.97 6.52 -40.75
CA GLY A 642 -31.28 5.64 -41.70
C GLY A 642 -31.95 4.29 -41.96
N SER A 643 -33.00 3.94 -41.20
CA SER A 643 -33.78 2.71 -41.36
C SER A 643 -35.15 2.90 -42.03
N GLU A 644 -35.50 4.15 -42.34
CA GLU A 644 -36.72 4.54 -43.08
C GLU A 644 -36.44 4.86 -44.58
N LEU A 645 -35.21 4.57 -45.04
CA LEU A 645 -34.71 4.68 -46.41
C LEU A 645 -34.29 3.31 -46.96
#